data_AF-A0A8X7NAU6-F1
#
_entry.id   AF-A0A8X7NAU6-F1
#
_cell.length_a   1.000
_cell.length_b   1.000
_cell.length_c   1.000
_cell.angle_alpha   90.00
_cell.angle_beta   90.00
_cell.angle_gamma   90.00
#
_symmetry.space_group_name_H-M   'P 1'
#
loop_
_entity.id
_entity.type
_entity.pdbx_description
1 polymer ?
#
loop_
_entity_poly.entity_id
_entity_poly.type
_entity_poly.pdbx_seq_one_letter_code
_entity_poly.pdbx_strand_id
1 'polypeptide(L)'
;MATSEEQIVSAVEIASDPRQDPSIVQQALSFLETLKANTGETWAAGWNVFASAQPRHGTQPRIFGLNLTDDFLTESISNHQDPVAAVGFLQDEAMRYIQREFVEGPGEMDAGGAFIKNKVAQTLTVLILQTFNLPSSTSILPALFDVIRAHPAQSPALSASGPGQAPPINPCTTDLVMRILHDLSLSLGSDVNLRQIRSKDRLQRDAVIRDEFRANYAARLAETVWKVLEECARRLDGSSPAPSGSGPRVLTEAAAVEIACMALQLVGDYVTWIDIGLMVQPDTIALLYRLLGHSVSNIRIAAADALTEIIAKGTKPVDKLQLLASLNPHQLLTDYEASTRSVSPDSDEYDAVEDFRDRLARLAGSVAMEYARVAGASEAEDATKEEAERQFLHYAGLLLAFLTDKSDQVTDQVIPALRYILDIYKKQAKRAAAGTYPPPEKAEFIRALMAAILAKSQYRETLEWSGLGMMTQNSDDGSVDEEEGRFEETRRNLQTLMRAVAAIDESLFTAPVIQFITTTFSTYASAAAVGDASSAISWQAIELALSLLYLFGEILIQAQGTVKSGLTPNTYVQLPPGAIPVGKTVRLKLTSEEYATMALSPLGELIQLLVTSQVSGYSHPSAQLLTFECLVRYSGFFNTRPDHIGNVLPSFLDARGIHHPEEKIRLRVFYHFSRFIKDTRTYIPPAYVEQMVQSMQDLLNVNAVLPSVAPDEDPLARANETAGTFDSQLNLFELVGVLITLPGTGQEAKVSMLKLVTQQQLVELRAQTEAFNASTPNPQTILQIHHLMLALSTLAKGFDGHEQAKATEEPAWVSVLKTVAEQILVSLSTLRRFVIIRNAARGAFARIVPTMGRSFLPYVPTMIEALLNEMGEAEMADFIQFLILFVNKFPEEVSETLNALLTDLVMRIFHFINQPVTGTDDEVERNELQKAYLNLINSMVGHGIIGVLRTEKNMPLFDTILESITFCAQQENNGVRKLAFTLLARLVVVYTGGSDTGSTPTTSGGKGDAGSGSAAANGSANGGQAGASAGVSAGTMAIPGFEQFIYERLIPLCFEVSGKPTFLLEDAMAQVTLGEIAVLLKTIYERRGDEALRYLSEVYLPGVQCPPQMSSELAAALKAQDAKAFKKTLDAFLKQLKKGV
;
A
#
# COMPACT_ATOMS: atom_id res chain seq x y z
N MET A 1 -57.75 -10.15 14.15
CA MET A 1 -56.43 -10.50 13.60
C MET A 1 -55.72 -9.18 13.37
N ALA A 2 -54.49 -9.03 13.83
CA ALA A 2 -53.71 -7.82 13.58
C ALA A 2 -53.55 -7.61 12.07
N THR A 3 -53.58 -6.36 11.61
CA THR A 3 -53.34 -6.04 10.19
C THR A 3 -51.87 -6.33 9.84
N SER A 4 -51.57 -6.51 8.55
CA SER A 4 -50.17 -6.70 8.10
C SER A 4 -49.27 -5.53 8.54
N GLU A 5 -49.83 -4.32 8.62
CA GLU A 5 -49.15 -3.10 9.05
C GLU A 5 -48.80 -3.14 10.55
N GLU A 6 -49.73 -3.57 11.40
CA GLU A 6 -49.50 -3.74 12.84
C GLU A 6 -48.44 -4.79 13.16
N GLN A 7 -48.40 -5.88 12.36
CA GLN A 7 -47.38 -6.93 12.49
C GLN A 7 -45.98 -6.41 12.11
N ILE A 8 -45.88 -5.60 11.04
CA ILE A 8 -44.62 -4.96 10.64
C ILE A 8 -44.11 -4.06 11.76
N VAL A 9 -44.96 -3.17 12.28
CA VAL A 9 -44.58 -2.24 13.35
C VAL A 9 -44.10 -2.99 14.58
N SER A 10 -44.86 -3.98 15.04
CA SER A 10 -44.49 -4.77 16.22
C SER A 10 -43.18 -5.53 16.03
N ALA A 11 -42.96 -6.15 14.87
CA ALA A 11 -41.72 -6.89 14.60
C ALA A 11 -40.50 -5.96 14.54
N VAL A 12 -40.62 -4.78 13.94
CA VAL A 12 -39.53 -3.79 13.90
C VAL A 12 -39.21 -3.25 15.30
N GLU A 13 -40.24 -2.94 16.10
CA GLU A 13 -40.06 -2.47 17.47
C GLU A 13 -39.34 -3.52 18.33
N ILE A 14 -39.75 -4.78 18.24
CA ILE A 14 -39.12 -5.91 18.93
C ILE A 14 -37.66 -6.07 18.50
N ALA A 15 -37.38 -6.05 17.18
CA ALA A 15 -36.02 -6.23 16.67
C ALA A 15 -35.09 -5.05 17.04
N SER A 16 -35.64 -3.86 17.23
CA SER A 16 -34.89 -2.64 17.56
C SER A 16 -34.64 -2.43 19.06
N ASP A 17 -35.30 -3.19 19.93
CA ASP A 17 -35.17 -3.06 21.38
C ASP A 17 -34.19 -4.12 21.94
N PRO A 18 -32.97 -3.72 22.37
CA PRO A 18 -31.97 -4.66 22.87
C PRO A 18 -32.34 -5.29 24.22
N ARG A 19 -33.46 -4.89 24.83
CA ARG A 19 -33.96 -5.43 26.10
C ARG A 19 -34.89 -6.64 25.91
N GLN A 20 -35.28 -6.96 24.67
CA GLN A 20 -36.18 -8.06 24.36
C GLN A 20 -35.49 -9.42 24.47
N ASP A 21 -36.29 -10.48 24.64
CA ASP A 21 -35.80 -11.86 24.64
C ASP A 21 -35.16 -12.20 23.28
N PRO A 22 -33.90 -12.71 23.25
CA PRO A 22 -33.22 -13.07 22.00
C PRO A 22 -34.02 -14.00 21.08
N SER A 23 -34.85 -14.88 21.64
CA SER A 23 -35.71 -15.79 20.87
C SER A 23 -36.84 -15.06 20.14
N ILE A 24 -37.42 -14.04 20.77
CA ILE A 24 -38.48 -13.21 20.18
C ILE A 24 -37.88 -12.25 19.15
N VAL A 25 -36.68 -11.71 19.43
CA VAL A 25 -35.91 -10.91 18.46
C VAL A 25 -35.61 -11.73 17.20
N GLN A 26 -35.16 -12.98 17.34
CA GLN A 26 -34.89 -13.85 16.20
C GLN A 26 -36.15 -14.16 15.38
N GLN A 27 -37.30 -14.38 16.04
CA GLN A 27 -38.58 -14.55 15.34
C GLN A 27 -38.97 -13.29 14.58
N ALA A 28 -38.85 -12.12 15.19
CA ALA A 28 -39.13 -10.84 14.55
C ALA A 28 -38.21 -10.61 13.33
N LEU A 29 -36.89 -10.86 13.46
CA LEU A 29 -35.94 -10.75 12.35
C LEU A 29 -36.30 -11.70 11.19
N SER A 30 -36.63 -12.97 11.48
CA SER A 30 -37.03 -13.94 10.45
C SER A 30 -38.30 -13.52 9.71
N PHE A 31 -39.26 -12.92 10.41
CA PHE A 31 -40.46 -12.36 9.81
C PHE A 31 -40.13 -11.17 8.89
N LEU A 32 -39.30 -10.23 9.36
CA LEU A 32 -38.87 -9.08 8.57
C LEU A 32 -38.07 -9.50 7.32
N GLU A 33 -37.22 -10.53 7.41
CA GLU A 33 -36.52 -11.12 6.26
C GLU A 33 -37.50 -11.73 5.25
N THR A 34 -38.54 -12.42 5.73
CA THR A 34 -39.60 -12.97 4.87
C THR A 34 -40.33 -11.87 4.10
N LEU A 35 -40.60 -10.73 4.75
CA LEU A 35 -41.23 -9.59 4.09
C LEU A 35 -40.35 -8.96 3.02
N LYS A 36 -39.04 -8.85 3.27
CA LYS A 36 -38.06 -8.35 2.29
C LYS A 36 -37.93 -9.28 1.08
N ALA A 37 -37.97 -10.60 1.30
CA ALA A 37 -37.93 -11.56 0.22
C ALA A 37 -39.19 -11.53 -0.68
N ASN A 38 -40.32 -11.01 -0.18
CA ASN A 38 -41.59 -10.93 -0.90
C ASN A 38 -42.08 -9.48 -1.12
N THR A 39 -41.17 -8.59 -1.49
CA THR A 39 -41.47 -7.15 -1.71
C THR A 39 -42.52 -6.89 -2.79
N GLY A 40 -42.75 -7.85 -3.71
CA GLY A 40 -43.83 -7.76 -4.71
C GLY A 40 -45.24 -7.63 -4.12
N GLU A 41 -45.48 -8.15 -2.92
CA GLU A 41 -46.79 -8.12 -2.24
C GLU A 41 -46.80 -7.25 -0.98
N THR A 42 -45.64 -7.00 -0.37
CA THR A 42 -45.53 -6.33 0.95
C THR A 42 -45.28 -4.83 0.85
N TRP A 43 -44.90 -4.30 -0.32
CA TRP A 43 -44.55 -2.89 -0.52
C TRP A 43 -45.67 -1.92 -0.12
N ALA A 44 -46.92 -2.25 -0.45
CA ALA A 44 -48.07 -1.39 -0.16
C ALA A 44 -48.31 -1.23 1.34
N ALA A 45 -48.16 -2.34 2.11
CA ALA A 45 -48.21 -2.29 3.57
C ALA A 45 -47.03 -1.49 4.14
N GLY A 46 -45.84 -1.63 3.55
CA GLY A 46 -44.67 -0.81 3.91
C GLY A 46 -44.91 0.69 3.73
N TRP A 47 -45.46 1.09 2.58
CA TRP A 47 -45.84 2.49 2.32
C TRP A 47 -46.88 3.01 3.32
N ASN A 48 -47.91 2.23 3.63
CA ASN A 48 -48.94 2.63 4.59
C ASN A 48 -48.40 2.80 6.01
N VAL A 49 -47.50 1.90 6.46
CA VAL A 49 -46.78 2.04 7.74
C VAL A 49 -45.98 3.36 7.77
N PHE A 50 -45.37 3.74 6.66
CA PHE A 50 -44.67 5.02 6.56
C PHE A 50 -45.62 6.23 6.57
N ALA A 51 -46.69 6.19 5.76
CA ALA A 51 -47.57 7.31 5.46
C ALA A 51 -48.70 7.52 6.49
N SER A 52 -48.86 6.64 7.47
CA SER A 52 -49.87 6.72 8.52
C SER A 52 -49.86 8.06 9.25
N ALA A 53 -51.03 8.72 9.31
CA ALA A 53 -51.19 10.04 9.91
C ALA A 53 -51.48 9.99 11.42
N GLN A 54 -52.30 9.04 11.88
CA GLN A 54 -52.70 8.90 13.29
C GLN A 54 -53.06 7.44 13.66
N PRO A 55 -52.36 6.81 14.63
CA PRO A 55 -51.11 7.27 15.23
C PRO A 55 -49.95 7.18 14.23
N ARG A 56 -49.12 8.21 14.20
CA ARG A 56 -47.86 8.21 13.45
C ARG A 56 -46.90 7.22 14.13
N HIS A 57 -46.39 6.26 13.37
CA HIS A 57 -45.48 5.24 13.88
C HIS A 57 -44.09 5.82 14.20
N GLY A 58 -43.30 5.09 15.00
CA GLY A 58 -41.92 5.45 15.31
C GLY A 58 -41.01 5.49 14.08
N THR A 59 -39.82 6.05 14.24
CA THR A 59 -38.83 6.22 13.14
C THR A 59 -38.43 4.89 12.50
N GLN A 60 -38.16 3.85 13.30
CA GLN A 60 -37.68 2.55 12.79
C GLN A 60 -38.71 1.84 11.91
N PRO A 61 -40.00 1.67 12.32
CA PRO A 61 -41.02 1.08 11.45
C PRO A 61 -41.23 1.85 10.14
N ARG A 62 -41.21 3.18 10.20
CA ARG A 62 -41.38 4.04 9.00
C ARG A 62 -40.21 3.87 8.02
N ILE A 63 -38.97 3.84 8.50
CA ILE A 63 -37.79 3.58 7.65
C ILE A 63 -37.86 2.18 7.04
N PHE A 64 -38.24 1.16 7.82
CA PHE A 64 -38.41 -0.19 7.30
C PHE A 64 -39.49 -0.27 6.23
N GLY A 65 -40.62 0.41 6.43
CA GLY A 65 -41.69 0.52 5.43
C GLY A 65 -41.23 1.17 4.11
N LEU A 66 -40.41 2.23 4.20
CA LEU A 66 -39.77 2.83 3.03
C LEU A 66 -38.75 1.89 2.37
N ASN A 67 -37.98 1.11 3.14
CA ASN A 67 -37.07 0.11 2.58
C ASN A 67 -37.82 -0.96 1.77
N LEU A 68 -38.96 -1.46 2.26
CA LEU A 68 -39.79 -2.40 1.49
C LEU A 68 -40.26 -1.78 0.16
N THR A 69 -40.58 -0.49 0.17
CA THR A 69 -40.99 0.25 -1.04
C THR A 69 -39.82 0.40 -2.01
N ASP A 70 -38.63 0.74 -1.51
CA ASP A 70 -37.42 0.88 -2.32
C ASP A 70 -36.96 -0.43 -2.94
N ASP A 71 -36.96 -1.51 -2.15
CA ASP A 71 -36.62 -2.86 -2.59
C ASP A 71 -37.62 -3.31 -3.68
N PHE A 72 -38.91 -3.03 -3.50
CA PHE A 72 -39.92 -3.27 -4.54
C PHE A 72 -39.62 -2.48 -5.82
N LEU A 73 -39.40 -1.18 -5.71
CA LEU A 73 -39.13 -0.31 -6.87
C LEU A 73 -37.81 -0.68 -7.56
N THR A 74 -36.84 -1.27 -6.87
CA THR A 74 -35.52 -1.59 -7.42
C THR A 74 -35.43 -3.00 -7.98
N GLU A 75 -36.00 -3.98 -7.27
CA GLU A 75 -35.78 -5.41 -7.53
C GLU A 75 -37.02 -6.10 -8.11
N SER A 76 -38.22 -5.73 -7.66
CA SER A 76 -39.45 -6.49 -7.93
C SER A 76 -40.40 -5.83 -8.94
N ILE A 77 -40.26 -4.52 -9.21
CA ILE A 77 -41.19 -3.76 -10.06
C ILE A 77 -41.32 -4.33 -11.48
N SER A 78 -40.22 -4.84 -12.05
CA SER A 78 -40.20 -5.39 -13.41
C SER A 78 -41.08 -6.63 -13.56
N ASN A 79 -41.34 -7.34 -12.46
CA ASN A 79 -42.13 -8.58 -12.41
C ASN A 79 -43.55 -8.35 -11.89
N HIS A 80 -43.92 -7.11 -11.56
CA HIS A 80 -45.25 -6.78 -11.04
C HIS A 80 -46.33 -6.88 -12.14
N GLN A 81 -47.56 -7.23 -11.77
CA GLN A 81 -48.67 -7.43 -12.72
C GLN A 81 -49.02 -6.14 -13.48
N ASP A 82 -48.97 -5.00 -12.81
CA ASP A 82 -49.16 -3.67 -13.40
C ASP A 82 -48.16 -2.67 -12.78
N PRO A 83 -46.96 -2.52 -13.36
CA PRO A 83 -45.92 -1.65 -12.82
C PRO A 83 -46.26 -0.16 -12.99
N VAL A 84 -46.98 0.20 -14.06
CA VAL A 84 -47.34 1.60 -14.34
C VAL A 84 -48.39 2.09 -13.34
N ALA A 85 -49.41 1.27 -13.04
CA ALA A 85 -50.41 1.62 -12.02
C ALA A 85 -49.80 1.67 -10.62
N ALA A 86 -48.87 0.76 -10.27
CA ALA A 86 -48.20 0.78 -8.97
C ALA A 86 -47.35 2.05 -8.78
N VAL A 87 -46.56 2.42 -9.80
CA VAL A 87 -45.79 3.67 -9.79
C VAL A 87 -46.70 4.90 -9.77
N GLY A 88 -47.81 4.90 -10.53
CA GLY A 88 -48.80 5.98 -10.50
C GLY A 88 -49.44 6.15 -9.12
N PHE A 89 -49.82 5.06 -8.46
CA PHE A 89 -50.35 5.08 -7.09
C PHE A 89 -49.34 5.67 -6.10
N LEU A 90 -48.08 5.21 -6.15
CA LEU A 90 -47.02 5.71 -5.28
C LEU A 90 -46.74 7.20 -5.52
N GLN A 91 -46.82 7.69 -6.76
CA GLN A 91 -46.69 9.12 -7.07
C GLN A 91 -47.82 9.95 -6.46
N ASP A 92 -49.06 9.49 -6.58
CA ASP A 92 -50.22 10.17 -6.02
C ASP A 92 -50.13 10.23 -4.48
N GLU A 93 -49.81 9.10 -3.84
CA GLU A 93 -49.64 9.04 -2.39
C GLU A 93 -48.45 9.86 -1.91
N ALA A 94 -47.33 9.84 -2.63
CA ALA A 94 -46.18 10.71 -2.35
C ALA A 94 -46.59 12.18 -2.35
N MET A 95 -47.36 12.62 -3.35
CA MET A 95 -47.81 14.01 -3.43
C MET A 95 -48.81 14.35 -2.31
N ARG A 96 -49.70 13.43 -1.94
CA ARG A 96 -50.58 13.60 -0.77
C ARG A 96 -49.78 13.77 0.52
N TYR A 97 -48.75 12.94 0.70
CA TYR A 97 -47.87 13.03 1.85
C TYR A 97 -47.10 14.35 1.88
N ILE A 98 -46.54 14.80 0.75
CA ILE A 98 -45.83 16.08 0.63
C ILE A 98 -46.77 17.25 0.96
N GLN A 99 -47.99 17.27 0.42
CA GLN A 99 -48.97 18.31 0.71
C GLN A 99 -49.32 18.33 2.21
N ARG A 100 -49.63 17.17 2.79
CA ARG A 100 -50.01 17.07 4.20
C ARG A 100 -48.88 17.44 5.15
N GLU A 101 -47.67 16.96 4.92
CA GLU A 101 -46.57 17.06 5.88
C GLU A 101 -45.67 18.28 5.62
N PHE A 102 -45.28 18.52 4.36
CA PHE A 102 -44.30 19.54 3.98
C PHE A 102 -44.93 20.86 3.51
N VAL A 103 -46.18 20.87 3.04
CA VAL A 103 -46.92 22.10 2.75
C VAL A 103 -47.69 22.52 4.00
N GLU A 104 -48.62 21.70 4.48
CA GLU A 104 -49.54 22.01 5.60
C GLU A 104 -48.95 21.74 7.00
N GLY A 105 -48.23 20.63 7.17
CA GLY A 105 -47.76 20.12 8.47
C GLY A 105 -46.48 20.78 9.01
N PRO A 106 -45.74 20.14 9.94
CA PRO A 106 -44.48 20.69 10.44
C PRO A 106 -43.29 20.44 9.50
N GLY A 107 -43.39 19.52 8.54
CA GLY A 107 -42.31 19.16 7.63
C GLY A 107 -41.26 18.25 8.28
N GLU A 108 -41.69 17.24 9.04
CA GLU A 108 -40.81 16.25 9.68
C GLU A 108 -39.72 16.91 10.56
N MET A 109 -40.11 17.88 11.41
CA MET A 109 -39.21 18.61 12.33
C MET A 109 -39.13 18.00 13.74
N ASP A 110 -39.69 16.81 13.94
CA ASP A 110 -39.67 16.04 15.19
C ASP A 110 -38.32 15.32 15.42
N ALA A 111 -38.12 14.77 16.62
CA ALA A 111 -36.92 14.01 16.96
C ALA A 111 -36.78 12.78 16.03
N GLY A 112 -35.72 12.73 15.22
CA GLY A 112 -35.52 11.71 14.17
C GLY A 112 -35.94 12.16 12.76
N GLY A 113 -36.50 13.35 12.61
CA GLY A 113 -37.00 13.90 11.34
C GLY A 113 -35.94 14.03 10.23
N ALA A 114 -34.68 14.29 10.56
CA ALA A 114 -33.60 14.34 9.56
C ALA A 114 -33.38 13.00 8.83
N PHE A 115 -33.44 11.88 9.55
CA PHE A 115 -33.31 10.54 8.96
C PHE A 115 -34.51 10.22 8.06
N ILE A 116 -35.72 10.58 8.49
CA ILE A 116 -36.93 10.40 7.68
C ILE A 116 -36.89 11.27 6.42
N LYS A 117 -36.52 12.56 6.51
CA LYS A 117 -36.39 13.43 5.34
C LYS A 117 -35.43 12.87 4.30
N ASN A 118 -34.26 12.41 4.73
CA ASN A 118 -33.27 11.80 3.83
C ASN A 118 -33.81 10.50 3.21
N LYS A 119 -34.45 9.65 4.01
CA LYS A 119 -35.02 8.39 3.51
C LYS A 119 -36.18 8.64 2.54
N VAL A 120 -37.04 9.60 2.83
CA VAL A 120 -38.13 10.03 1.92
C VAL A 120 -37.54 10.57 0.63
N ALA A 121 -36.52 11.42 0.69
CA ALA A 121 -35.84 11.91 -0.51
C ALA A 121 -35.29 10.76 -1.36
N GLN A 122 -34.62 9.77 -0.73
CA GLN A 122 -34.13 8.57 -1.38
C GLN A 122 -35.26 7.76 -2.06
N THR A 123 -36.34 7.46 -1.34
CA THR A 123 -37.48 6.71 -1.90
C THR A 123 -38.11 7.46 -3.07
N LEU A 124 -38.27 8.79 -2.96
CA LEU A 124 -38.81 9.60 -4.05
C LEU A 124 -37.85 9.64 -5.26
N THR A 125 -36.53 9.66 -5.05
CA THR A 125 -35.55 9.52 -6.12
C THR A 125 -35.71 8.18 -6.85
N VAL A 126 -35.77 7.07 -6.10
CA VAL A 126 -35.95 5.74 -6.68
C VAL A 126 -37.27 5.66 -7.46
N LEU A 127 -38.35 6.22 -6.92
CA LEU A 127 -39.65 6.33 -7.60
C LEU A 127 -39.54 7.13 -8.90
N ILE A 128 -38.89 8.30 -8.88
CA ILE A 128 -38.65 9.13 -10.06
C ILE A 128 -37.85 8.35 -11.12
N LEU A 129 -36.80 7.63 -10.73
CA LEU A 129 -36.00 6.84 -11.66
C LEU A 129 -36.82 5.75 -12.37
N GLN A 130 -37.80 5.14 -11.69
CA GLN A 130 -38.69 4.19 -12.34
C GLN A 130 -39.62 4.83 -13.37
N THR A 131 -39.93 6.13 -13.25
CA THR A 131 -40.76 6.81 -14.25
C THR A 131 -40.08 6.89 -15.63
N PHE A 132 -38.75 6.90 -15.66
CA PHE A 132 -37.97 6.87 -16.90
C PHE A 132 -37.79 5.45 -17.47
N ASN A 133 -37.95 4.42 -16.64
CA ASN A 133 -37.80 3.03 -17.07
C ASN A 133 -39.11 2.44 -17.63
N LEU A 134 -40.26 3.00 -17.24
CA LEU A 134 -41.57 2.48 -17.61
C LEU A 134 -42.20 3.28 -18.76
N PRO A 135 -42.69 2.62 -19.82
CA PRO A 135 -43.33 3.31 -20.93
C PRO A 135 -44.62 4.01 -20.48
N SER A 136 -44.83 5.24 -20.98
CA SER A 136 -46.06 6.04 -20.76
C SER A 136 -46.31 6.51 -19.31
N SER A 137 -45.35 6.36 -18.39
CA SER A 137 -45.49 6.92 -17.05
C SER A 137 -45.15 8.43 -17.04
N THR A 138 -45.95 9.23 -16.32
CA THR A 138 -45.64 10.65 -16.11
C THR A 138 -44.75 10.77 -14.88
N SER A 139 -43.73 11.62 -14.94
CA SER A 139 -42.87 11.88 -13.78
C SER A 139 -43.51 12.87 -12.81
N ILE A 140 -43.32 12.65 -11.50
CA ILE A 140 -43.72 13.57 -10.43
C ILE A 140 -42.85 14.83 -10.37
N LEU A 141 -41.72 14.84 -11.08
CA LEU A 141 -40.71 15.90 -11.01
C LEU A 141 -41.24 17.32 -11.32
N PRO A 142 -42.09 17.56 -12.35
CA PRO A 142 -42.73 18.86 -12.56
C PRO A 142 -43.52 19.36 -11.35
N ALA A 143 -44.29 18.47 -10.70
CA ALA A 143 -45.08 18.82 -9.53
C ALA A 143 -44.19 19.17 -8.33
N LEU A 144 -43.05 18.50 -8.17
CA LEU A 144 -42.06 18.84 -7.13
C LEU A 144 -41.51 20.26 -7.31
N PHE A 145 -41.23 20.69 -8.54
CA PHE A 145 -40.81 22.07 -8.80
C PHE A 145 -41.89 23.10 -8.42
N ASP A 146 -43.17 22.79 -8.65
CA ASP A 146 -44.28 23.68 -8.30
C ASP A 146 -44.48 23.80 -6.78
N VAL A 147 -44.23 22.72 -6.04
CA VAL A 147 -44.43 22.67 -4.58
C VAL A 147 -43.41 23.50 -3.79
N ILE A 148 -42.26 23.88 -4.38
CA ILE A 148 -41.26 24.77 -3.76
C ILE A 148 -41.88 26.08 -3.26
N ARG A 149 -42.93 26.57 -3.91
CA ARG A 149 -43.63 27.82 -3.54
C ARG A 149 -45.05 27.58 -3.03
N ALA A 150 -45.42 26.33 -2.71
CA ALA A 150 -46.71 26.01 -2.14
C ALA A 150 -46.77 26.39 -0.65
N HIS A 151 -47.83 27.10 -0.25
CA HIS A 151 -48.07 27.53 1.12
C HIS A 151 -49.53 27.23 1.51
N PRO A 152 -49.81 27.00 2.81
CA PRO A 152 -51.17 27.00 3.32
C PRO A 152 -51.88 28.34 3.06
N ALA A 153 -53.20 28.31 2.85
CA ALA A 153 -53.99 29.49 2.49
C ALA A 153 -53.89 30.67 3.48
N GLN A 154 -53.51 30.41 4.74
CA GLN A 154 -53.36 31.42 5.80
C GLN A 154 -51.89 31.67 6.20
N SER A 155 -50.93 31.33 5.34
CA SER A 155 -49.50 31.46 5.65
C SER A 155 -49.07 32.93 5.86
N PRO A 156 -48.37 33.26 6.96
CA PRO A 156 -47.79 34.58 7.17
C PRO A 156 -46.84 35.02 6.05
N ALA A 157 -46.18 34.06 5.39
CA ALA A 157 -45.27 34.33 4.28
C ALA A 157 -45.99 34.95 3.06
N LEU A 158 -47.28 34.68 2.87
CA LEU A 158 -48.07 35.24 1.77
C LEU A 158 -48.43 36.72 2.02
N SER A 159 -48.57 37.13 3.27
CA SER A 159 -48.86 38.54 3.63
C SER A 159 -47.69 39.51 3.38
N ALA A 160 -46.48 38.99 3.19
CA ALA A 160 -45.29 39.78 2.86
C ALA A 160 -45.14 40.07 1.35
N SER A 161 -45.94 39.42 0.49
CA SER A 161 -45.88 39.58 -0.97
C SER A 161 -46.89 40.61 -1.48
N GLY A 162 -46.44 41.55 -2.32
CA GLY A 162 -47.32 42.55 -2.93
C GLY A 162 -48.25 41.95 -4.00
N PRO A 163 -49.38 42.60 -4.35
CA PRO A 163 -50.29 42.11 -5.38
C PRO A 163 -49.56 41.96 -6.73
N GLY A 164 -49.52 40.72 -7.26
CA GLY A 164 -48.88 40.39 -8.54
C GLY A 164 -47.44 39.84 -8.46
N GLN A 165 -46.86 39.70 -7.26
CA GLN A 165 -45.56 39.04 -7.07
C GLN A 165 -45.71 37.53 -6.85
N ALA A 166 -44.73 36.74 -7.32
CA ALA A 166 -44.69 35.31 -7.05
C ALA A 166 -44.56 35.05 -5.53
N PRO A 167 -45.24 34.03 -4.98
CA PRO A 167 -45.13 33.69 -3.56
C PRO A 167 -43.68 33.35 -3.20
N PRO A 168 -43.20 33.74 -1.99
CA PRO A 168 -41.84 33.42 -1.56
C PRO A 168 -41.62 31.90 -1.46
N ILE A 169 -40.36 31.47 -1.49
CA ILE A 169 -40.02 30.05 -1.32
C ILE A 169 -40.51 29.54 0.03
N ASN A 170 -41.05 28.32 0.06
CA ASN A 170 -41.38 27.62 1.30
C ASN A 170 -40.13 26.81 1.71
N PRO A 171 -39.46 27.14 2.84
CA PRO A 171 -38.21 26.48 3.23
C PRO A 171 -38.33 24.96 3.39
N CYS A 172 -39.47 24.45 3.87
CA CYS A 172 -39.65 23.02 4.11
C CYS A 172 -39.80 22.21 2.83
N THR A 173 -40.59 22.70 1.87
CA THR A 173 -40.70 22.03 0.58
C THR A 173 -39.43 22.21 -0.24
N THR A 174 -38.78 23.37 -0.13
CA THR A 174 -37.50 23.64 -0.81
C THR A 174 -36.41 22.68 -0.32
N ASP A 175 -36.23 22.52 1.00
CA ASP A 175 -35.28 21.55 1.59
C ASP A 175 -35.50 20.13 1.05
N LEU A 176 -36.75 19.64 1.09
CA LEU A 176 -37.07 18.31 0.57
C LEU A 176 -36.74 18.17 -0.93
N VAL A 177 -37.19 19.13 -1.75
CA VAL A 177 -36.98 19.05 -3.21
C VAL A 177 -35.50 19.15 -3.55
N MET A 178 -34.71 19.98 -2.87
CA MET A 178 -33.26 20.04 -3.09
C MET A 178 -32.57 18.71 -2.72
N ARG A 179 -32.98 18.04 -1.64
CA ARG A 179 -32.47 16.70 -1.28
C ARG A 179 -32.79 15.65 -2.35
N ILE A 180 -34.02 15.64 -2.87
CA ILE A 180 -34.42 14.74 -3.97
C ILE A 180 -33.56 15.00 -5.20
N LEU A 181 -33.37 16.27 -5.57
CA LEU A 181 -32.55 16.63 -6.74
C LEU A 181 -31.08 16.24 -6.56
N HIS A 182 -30.54 16.38 -5.35
CA HIS A 182 -29.17 15.98 -5.04
C HIS A 182 -29.00 14.47 -5.19
N ASP A 183 -29.86 13.70 -4.54
CA ASP A 183 -29.84 12.23 -4.56
C ASP A 183 -30.10 11.67 -5.97
N LEU A 184 -30.95 12.34 -6.76
CA LEU A 184 -31.15 12.01 -8.18
C LEU A 184 -29.88 12.17 -9.00
N SER A 185 -29.11 13.24 -8.77
CA SER A 185 -27.85 13.47 -9.49
C SER A 185 -26.78 12.43 -9.10
N LEU A 186 -26.65 12.13 -7.80
CA LEU A 186 -25.77 11.06 -7.30
C LEU A 186 -26.14 9.70 -7.91
N SER A 187 -27.44 9.39 -7.95
CA SER A 187 -27.96 8.16 -8.52
C SER A 187 -27.69 8.04 -10.01
N LEU A 188 -27.79 9.14 -10.77
CA LEU A 188 -27.46 9.18 -12.21
C LEU A 188 -25.96 9.35 -12.49
N GLY A 189 -25.13 9.42 -11.45
CA GLY A 189 -23.69 9.31 -11.52
C GLY A 189 -22.96 10.63 -11.78
N SER A 190 -23.28 11.73 -11.08
CA SER A 190 -22.33 12.85 -10.97
C SER A 190 -20.95 12.39 -10.48
N ASP A 191 -20.90 11.34 -9.64
CA ASP A 191 -19.68 10.71 -9.15
C ASP A 191 -19.03 9.75 -10.17
N VAL A 192 -17.77 10.02 -10.52
CA VAL A 192 -16.96 9.23 -11.46
C VAL A 192 -16.59 7.85 -10.90
N ASN A 193 -16.34 7.73 -9.60
CA ASN A 193 -15.96 6.47 -8.95
C ASN A 193 -17.14 5.50 -8.95
N LEU A 194 -18.34 6.00 -8.66
CA LEU A 194 -19.55 5.18 -8.71
C LEU A 194 -19.83 4.66 -10.13
N ARG A 195 -19.39 5.34 -11.19
CA ARG A 195 -19.54 4.84 -12.57
C ARG A 195 -18.62 3.65 -12.87
N GLN A 196 -17.44 3.57 -12.25
CA GLN A 196 -16.45 2.52 -12.54
C GLN A 196 -16.90 1.14 -12.03
N ILE A 197 -17.67 1.11 -10.95
CA ILE A 197 -18.14 -0.13 -10.32
C ILE A 197 -19.50 -0.62 -10.84
N ARG A 198 -20.20 0.18 -11.66
CA ARG A 198 -21.53 -0.16 -12.19
C ARG A 198 -21.43 -1.10 -13.40
N SER A 199 -22.41 -2.00 -13.51
CA SER A 199 -22.53 -2.87 -14.69
C SER A 199 -22.76 -2.04 -15.97
N LYS A 200 -22.36 -2.59 -17.12
CA LYS A 200 -22.54 -1.93 -18.43
C LYS A 200 -24.01 -1.61 -18.72
N ASP A 201 -24.92 -2.53 -18.36
CA ASP A 201 -26.36 -2.36 -18.58
C ASP A 201 -26.92 -1.20 -17.74
N ARG A 202 -26.47 -1.08 -16.49
CA ARG A 202 -26.86 0.05 -15.63
C ARG A 202 -26.34 1.38 -16.18
N LEU A 203 -25.09 1.43 -16.64
CA LEU A 203 -24.52 2.65 -17.23
C LEU A 203 -25.28 3.10 -18.48
N GLN A 204 -25.71 2.15 -19.32
CA GLN A 204 -26.51 2.44 -20.51
C GLN A 204 -27.88 3.01 -20.14
N ARG A 205 -28.57 2.40 -19.16
CA ARG A 205 -29.85 2.90 -18.66
C ARG A 205 -29.72 4.31 -18.09
N ASP A 206 -28.76 4.53 -17.19
CA ASP A 206 -28.55 5.83 -16.56
C ASP A 206 -28.19 6.92 -17.61
N ALA A 207 -27.55 6.54 -18.73
CA ALA A 207 -27.30 7.46 -19.84
C ALA A 207 -28.59 7.92 -20.54
N VAL A 208 -29.51 6.99 -20.82
CA VAL A 208 -30.82 7.31 -21.42
C VAL A 208 -31.62 8.24 -20.51
N ILE A 209 -31.64 7.97 -19.20
CA ILE A 209 -32.35 8.82 -18.23
C ILE A 209 -31.79 10.25 -18.23
N ARG A 210 -30.45 10.40 -18.24
CA ARG A 210 -29.83 11.74 -18.32
C ARG A 210 -30.19 12.47 -19.61
N ASP A 211 -30.26 11.78 -20.75
CA ASP A 211 -30.64 12.39 -22.03
C ASP A 211 -32.10 12.88 -22.02
N GLU A 212 -33.01 12.08 -21.47
CA GLU A 212 -34.40 12.49 -21.30
C GLU A 212 -34.54 13.67 -20.33
N PHE A 213 -33.79 13.64 -19.22
CA PHE A 213 -33.76 14.75 -18.27
C PHE A 213 -33.26 16.05 -18.89
N ARG A 214 -32.20 15.99 -19.71
CA ARG A 214 -31.67 17.14 -20.46
C ARG A 214 -32.71 17.73 -21.41
N ALA A 215 -33.48 16.88 -22.08
CA ALA A 215 -34.48 17.32 -23.05
C ALA A 215 -35.67 18.03 -22.38
N ASN A 216 -36.12 17.53 -21.23
CA ASN A 216 -37.43 17.91 -20.67
C ASN A 216 -37.38 18.73 -19.37
N TYR A 217 -36.31 18.61 -18.57
CA TYR A 217 -36.29 19.15 -17.19
C TYR A 217 -35.11 20.07 -16.89
N ALA A 218 -34.00 19.99 -17.64
CA ALA A 218 -32.77 20.73 -17.34
C ALA A 218 -32.94 22.26 -17.27
N ALA A 219 -33.69 22.86 -18.20
CA ALA A 219 -33.90 24.31 -18.22
C ALA A 219 -34.68 24.80 -16.99
N ARG A 220 -35.77 24.08 -16.63
CA ARG A 220 -36.59 24.39 -15.46
C ARG A 220 -35.80 24.19 -14.17
N LEU A 221 -35.01 23.11 -14.08
CA LEU A 221 -34.12 22.87 -12.95
C LEU A 221 -33.16 24.05 -12.73
N ALA A 222 -32.43 24.45 -13.78
CA ALA A 222 -31.46 25.54 -13.70
C ALA A 222 -32.14 26.83 -13.22
N GLU A 223 -33.27 27.20 -13.82
CA GLU A 223 -34.05 28.37 -13.42
C GLU A 223 -34.50 28.30 -11.96
N THR A 224 -35.00 27.15 -11.50
CA THR A 224 -35.44 26.94 -10.12
C THR A 224 -34.30 27.09 -9.12
N VAL A 225 -33.17 26.42 -9.35
CA VAL A 225 -32.01 26.45 -8.44
C VAL A 225 -31.46 27.87 -8.31
N TRP A 226 -31.29 28.58 -9.42
CA TRP A 226 -30.80 29.97 -9.40
C TRP A 226 -31.77 30.94 -8.73
N LYS A 227 -33.09 30.81 -8.97
CA LYS A 227 -34.09 31.66 -8.30
C LYS A 227 -34.16 31.43 -6.80
N VAL A 228 -34.03 30.18 -6.36
CA VAL A 228 -33.95 29.84 -4.93
C VAL A 228 -32.70 30.47 -4.32
N LEU A 229 -31.54 30.30 -4.97
CA LEU A 229 -30.28 30.86 -4.48
C LEU A 229 -30.30 32.39 -4.42
N GLU A 230 -30.88 33.07 -5.41
CA GLU A 230 -31.03 34.52 -5.44
C GLU A 230 -31.92 35.03 -4.29
N GLU A 231 -33.02 34.33 -3.99
CA GLU A 231 -33.93 34.67 -2.89
C GLU A 231 -33.27 34.47 -1.53
N CYS A 232 -32.54 33.37 -1.34
CA CYS A 232 -31.71 33.15 -0.16
C CYS A 232 -30.63 34.23 -0.01
N ALA A 233 -29.91 34.56 -1.08
CA ALA A 233 -28.88 35.60 -1.06
C ALA A 233 -29.47 36.96 -0.65
N ARG A 234 -30.61 37.37 -1.24
CA ARG A 234 -31.31 38.61 -0.85
C ARG A 234 -31.68 38.64 0.63
N ARG A 235 -32.09 37.50 1.19
CA ARG A 235 -32.43 37.39 2.62
C ARG A 235 -31.21 37.57 3.52
N LEU A 236 -30.06 37.06 3.10
CA LEU A 236 -28.79 37.12 3.83
C LEU A 236 -28.15 38.50 3.77
N ASP A 237 -28.29 39.22 2.65
CA ASP A 237 -27.82 40.61 2.51
C ASP A 237 -28.64 41.62 3.33
N GLY A 238 -29.73 41.18 3.99
CA GLY A 238 -30.67 42.06 4.68
C GLY A 238 -31.54 42.92 3.74
N SER A 239 -31.55 42.61 2.43
CA SER A 239 -32.32 43.34 1.41
C SER A 239 -33.83 43.00 1.40
N SER A 240 -34.22 41.95 2.12
CA SER A 240 -35.61 41.54 2.31
C SER A 240 -36.11 41.94 3.71
N PRO A 241 -37.33 42.47 3.86
CA PRO A 241 -37.88 42.81 5.17
C PRO A 241 -37.93 41.58 6.09
N ALA A 242 -37.64 41.79 7.38
CA ALA A 242 -37.71 40.75 8.38
C ALA A 242 -39.12 40.14 8.41
N PRO A 243 -39.24 38.80 8.48
CA PRO A 243 -40.53 38.15 8.41
C PRO A 243 -41.39 38.52 9.62
N SER A 244 -42.65 38.87 9.37
CA SER A 244 -43.63 39.33 10.37
C SER A 244 -44.28 38.19 11.18
N GLY A 245 -43.66 37.00 11.24
CA GLY A 245 -44.15 35.84 12.00
C GLY A 245 -43.06 34.78 12.24
N SER A 246 -43.31 33.87 13.18
CA SER A 246 -42.47 32.70 13.46
C SER A 246 -43.18 31.42 13.00
N GLY A 247 -42.45 30.52 12.34
CA GLY A 247 -42.97 29.24 11.87
C GLY A 247 -42.05 28.56 10.86
N PRO A 248 -42.25 27.26 10.59
CA PRO A 248 -41.36 26.48 9.71
C PRO A 248 -41.40 26.93 8.25
N ARG A 249 -42.40 27.74 7.86
CA ARG A 249 -42.62 28.25 6.50
C ARG A 249 -42.01 29.61 6.22
N VAL A 250 -41.30 30.15 7.21
CA VAL A 250 -40.66 31.46 7.14
C VAL A 250 -39.18 31.26 6.83
N LEU A 251 -38.68 31.95 5.79
CA LEU A 251 -37.26 31.93 5.44
C LEU A 251 -36.45 32.72 6.48
N THR A 252 -35.98 32.02 7.51
CA THR A 252 -35.02 32.53 8.49
C THR A 252 -33.63 32.65 7.86
N GLU A 253 -32.72 33.39 8.49
CA GLU A 253 -31.32 33.45 8.03
C GLU A 253 -30.65 32.08 8.07
N ALA A 254 -30.85 31.30 9.14
CA ALA A 254 -30.34 29.93 9.23
C ALA A 254 -30.85 29.03 8.10
N ALA A 255 -32.16 29.05 7.82
CA ALA A 255 -32.74 28.28 6.72
C ALA A 255 -32.24 28.79 5.35
N ALA A 256 -32.02 30.10 5.20
CA ALA A 256 -31.46 30.67 3.98
C ALA A 256 -30.02 30.20 3.74
N VAL A 257 -29.19 30.11 4.79
CA VAL A 257 -27.82 29.56 4.69
C VAL A 257 -27.86 28.09 4.24
N GLU A 258 -28.64 27.24 4.92
CA GLU A 258 -28.72 25.81 4.59
C GLU A 258 -29.21 25.57 3.15
N ILE A 259 -30.28 26.25 2.76
CA ILE A 259 -30.86 26.12 1.41
C ILE A 259 -29.90 26.69 0.35
N ALA A 260 -29.22 27.81 0.62
CA ALA A 260 -28.23 28.35 -0.31
C ALA A 260 -27.06 27.39 -0.52
N CYS A 261 -26.57 26.74 0.54
CA CYS A 261 -25.50 25.74 0.44
C CYS A 261 -25.94 24.53 -0.40
N MET A 262 -27.16 24.00 -0.17
CA MET A 262 -27.71 22.92 -0.99
C MET A 262 -27.90 23.35 -2.45
N ALA A 263 -28.39 24.57 -2.70
CA ALA A 263 -28.55 25.08 -4.06
C ALA A 263 -27.20 25.21 -4.79
N LEU A 264 -26.16 25.69 -4.11
CA LEU A 264 -24.78 25.73 -4.65
C LEU A 264 -24.23 24.33 -4.92
N GLN A 265 -24.49 23.37 -4.03
CA GLN A 265 -24.12 21.97 -4.25
C GLN A 265 -24.79 21.39 -5.49
N LEU A 266 -26.09 21.66 -5.69
CA LEU A 266 -26.83 21.24 -6.89
C LEU A 266 -26.27 21.88 -8.17
N VAL A 267 -25.83 23.15 -8.11
CA VAL A 267 -25.12 23.76 -9.25
C VAL A 267 -23.91 22.91 -9.59
N GLY A 268 -23.08 22.53 -8.61
CA GLY A 268 -21.93 21.65 -8.82
C GLY A 268 -22.32 20.29 -9.41
N ASP A 269 -23.28 19.60 -8.79
CA ASP A 269 -23.72 18.27 -9.18
C ASP A 269 -24.18 18.19 -10.64
N TYR A 270 -25.01 19.14 -11.05
CA TYR A 270 -25.68 19.09 -12.34
C TYR A 270 -24.84 19.69 -13.47
N VAL A 271 -23.90 20.60 -13.18
CA VAL A 271 -22.97 21.12 -14.20
C VAL A 271 -22.11 20.00 -14.82
N THR A 272 -21.84 18.93 -14.05
CA THR A 272 -21.07 17.77 -14.53
C THR A 272 -21.68 17.07 -15.75
N TRP A 273 -23.01 17.14 -15.94
CA TRP A 273 -23.69 16.43 -17.03
C TRP A 273 -24.81 17.21 -17.73
N ILE A 274 -25.27 18.37 -17.26
CA ILE A 274 -26.17 19.29 -17.99
C ILE A 274 -25.36 20.25 -18.88
N ASP A 275 -25.98 20.83 -19.90
CA ASP A 275 -25.37 21.91 -20.69
C ASP A 275 -24.89 23.06 -19.77
N ILE A 276 -23.63 23.45 -19.94
CA ILE A 276 -23.02 24.50 -19.11
C ILE A 276 -23.66 25.85 -19.41
N GLY A 277 -24.12 26.07 -20.64
CA GLY A 277 -24.82 27.30 -21.00
C GLY A 277 -26.14 27.48 -20.25
N LEU A 278 -26.76 26.42 -19.73
CA LEU A 278 -27.98 26.58 -18.90
C LEU A 278 -27.66 26.96 -17.46
N MET A 279 -26.52 26.51 -16.94
CA MET A 279 -26.13 26.72 -15.55
C MET A 279 -25.26 27.97 -15.35
N VAL A 280 -24.42 28.31 -16.33
CA VAL A 280 -23.44 29.39 -16.24
C VAL A 280 -23.82 30.49 -17.22
N GLN A 281 -24.25 31.62 -16.68
CA GLN A 281 -24.66 32.83 -17.38
C GLN A 281 -24.00 34.05 -16.71
N PRO A 282 -23.86 35.20 -17.39
CA PRO A 282 -23.20 36.38 -16.82
C PRO A 282 -23.76 36.80 -15.45
N ASP A 283 -25.09 36.77 -15.29
CA ASP A 283 -25.76 37.14 -14.04
C ASP A 283 -25.52 36.09 -12.92
N THR A 284 -25.41 34.80 -13.27
CA THR A 284 -25.15 33.75 -12.29
C THR A 284 -23.69 33.73 -11.83
N ILE A 285 -22.74 34.09 -12.72
CA ILE A 285 -21.33 34.31 -12.35
C ILE A 285 -21.21 35.46 -11.33
N ALA A 286 -21.90 36.58 -11.59
CA ALA A 286 -21.90 37.73 -10.68
C ALA A 286 -22.45 37.34 -9.28
N LEU A 287 -23.51 36.52 -9.24
CA LEU A 287 -24.05 35.97 -7.99
C LEU A 287 -23.04 35.06 -7.27
N LEU A 288 -22.38 34.14 -7.98
CA LEU A 288 -21.38 33.24 -7.40
C LEU A 288 -20.22 34.00 -6.77
N TYR A 289 -19.67 35.02 -7.44
CA TYR A 289 -18.58 35.83 -6.87
C TYR A 289 -19.03 36.69 -5.70
N ARG A 290 -20.28 37.17 -5.72
CA ARG A 290 -20.86 37.85 -4.56
C ARG A 290 -20.97 36.92 -3.35
N LEU A 291 -21.40 35.66 -3.56
CA LEU A 291 -21.50 34.65 -2.50
C LEU A 291 -20.13 34.17 -2.00
N LEU A 292 -19.15 34.05 -2.89
CA LEU A 292 -17.75 33.76 -2.53
C LEU A 292 -17.16 34.82 -1.57
N GLY A 293 -17.61 36.07 -1.70
CA GLY A 293 -17.24 37.19 -0.84
C GLY A 293 -18.13 37.44 0.38
N HIS A 294 -19.10 36.58 0.65
CA HIS A 294 -20.03 36.76 1.76
C HIS A 294 -19.34 36.63 3.14
N SER A 295 -19.92 37.16 4.22
CA SER A 295 -19.33 37.05 5.58
C SER A 295 -19.54 35.67 6.23
N VAL A 296 -20.44 34.85 5.70
CA VAL A 296 -20.83 33.55 6.28
C VAL A 296 -19.97 32.45 5.68
N SER A 297 -19.15 31.80 6.51
CA SER A 297 -18.15 30.80 6.07
C SER A 297 -18.74 29.72 5.16
N ASN A 298 -19.81 29.04 5.60
CA ASN A 298 -20.43 27.94 4.83
C ASN A 298 -20.84 28.34 3.42
N ILE A 299 -21.30 29.57 3.21
CA ILE A 299 -21.72 30.06 1.88
C ILE A 299 -20.52 30.28 0.98
N ARG A 300 -19.44 30.87 1.51
CA ARG A 300 -18.22 31.09 0.73
C ARG A 300 -17.58 29.76 0.31
N ILE A 301 -17.56 28.79 1.23
CA ILE A 301 -17.09 27.42 0.98
C ILE A 301 -17.93 26.76 -0.11
N ALA A 302 -19.26 26.76 0.03
CA ALA A 302 -20.16 26.18 -0.96
C ALA A 302 -20.05 26.87 -2.34
N ALA A 303 -19.83 28.19 -2.36
CA ALA A 303 -19.63 28.94 -3.60
C ALA A 303 -18.29 28.58 -4.27
N ALA A 304 -17.21 28.41 -3.50
CA ALA A 304 -15.92 27.96 -4.00
C ALA A 304 -15.98 26.54 -4.57
N ASP A 305 -16.68 25.62 -3.89
CA ASP A 305 -16.89 24.25 -4.38
C ASP A 305 -17.74 24.24 -5.66
N ALA A 306 -18.84 25.01 -5.73
CA ALA A 306 -19.64 25.12 -6.96
C ALA A 306 -18.85 25.68 -8.14
N LEU A 307 -18.03 26.71 -7.92
CA LEU A 307 -17.11 27.26 -8.95
C LEU A 307 -16.07 26.22 -9.39
N THR A 308 -15.54 25.44 -8.46
CA THR A 308 -14.58 24.37 -8.74
C THR A 308 -15.18 23.31 -9.68
N GLU A 309 -16.41 22.87 -9.42
CA GLU A 309 -17.12 21.91 -10.28
C GLU A 309 -17.46 22.50 -11.66
N ILE A 310 -17.83 23.78 -11.72
CA ILE A 310 -18.04 24.49 -12.99
C ILE A 310 -16.76 24.49 -13.84
N ILE A 311 -15.62 24.78 -13.21
CA ILE A 311 -14.31 24.79 -13.88
C ILE A 311 -13.89 23.38 -14.30
N ALA A 312 -14.14 22.36 -13.47
CA ALA A 312 -13.74 20.98 -13.71
C ALA A 312 -14.52 20.28 -14.83
N LYS A 313 -15.64 20.85 -15.29
CA LYS A 313 -16.48 20.25 -16.34
C LYS A 313 -15.69 19.95 -17.62
N GLY A 314 -15.69 18.71 -18.11
CA GLY A 314 -15.03 18.37 -19.38
C GLY A 314 -15.61 19.10 -20.59
N THR A 315 -14.82 19.93 -21.26
CA THR A 315 -15.16 20.61 -22.52
C THR A 315 -13.99 20.52 -23.50
N LYS A 316 -14.20 20.88 -24.77
CA LYS A 316 -13.10 20.92 -25.75
C LYS A 316 -12.05 21.98 -25.33
N PRO A 317 -10.78 21.82 -25.72
CA PRO A 317 -9.70 22.73 -25.29
C PRO A 317 -9.97 24.22 -25.55
N VAL A 318 -10.45 24.58 -26.74
CA VAL A 318 -10.77 25.98 -27.11
C VAL A 318 -11.94 26.52 -26.29
N ASP A 319 -13.01 25.74 -26.17
CA ASP A 319 -14.21 26.11 -25.39
C ASP A 319 -13.85 26.26 -23.89
N LYS A 320 -12.91 25.44 -23.40
CA LYS A 320 -12.38 25.53 -22.02
C LYS A 320 -11.68 26.86 -21.78
N LEU A 321 -10.81 27.29 -22.70
CA LEU A 321 -10.15 28.60 -22.58
C LEU A 321 -11.15 29.76 -22.58
N GLN A 322 -12.19 29.70 -23.43
CA GLN A 322 -13.24 30.73 -23.46
C GLN A 322 -14.02 30.78 -22.15
N LEU A 323 -14.38 29.61 -21.59
CA LEU A 323 -15.04 29.52 -20.30
C LEU A 323 -14.17 30.14 -19.19
N LEU A 324 -12.90 29.74 -19.09
CA LEU A 324 -11.99 30.25 -18.07
C LEU A 324 -11.74 31.76 -18.22
N ALA A 325 -11.63 32.26 -19.46
CA ALA A 325 -11.52 33.69 -19.75
C ALA A 325 -12.78 34.47 -19.35
N SER A 326 -13.97 33.86 -19.48
CA SER A 326 -15.24 34.48 -19.06
C SER A 326 -15.41 34.54 -17.54
N LEU A 327 -14.92 33.52 -16.83
CA LEU A 327 -14.95 33.49 -15.36
C LEU A 327 -13.88 34.42 -14.79
N ASN A 328 -12.65 34.36 -15.31
CA ASN A 328 -11.47 35.12 -14.88
C ASN A 328 -11.35 35.34 -13.35
N PRO A 329 -11.27 34.27 -12.53
CA PRO A 329 -11.24 34.42 -11.08
C PRO A 329 -9.89 34.94 -10.52
N HIS A 330 -8.88 35.21 -11.37
CA HIS A 330 -7.51 35.45 -10.95
C HIS A 330 -7.34 36.57 -9.91
N GLN A 331 -7.85 37.77 -10.22
CA GLN A 331 -7.70 38.93 -9.34
C GLN A 331 -8.40 38.70 -8.00
N LEU A 332 -9.63 38.18 -8.04
CA LEU A 332 -10.45 37.92 -6.86
C LEU A 332 -9.78 36.89 -5.93
N LEU A 333 -9.24 35.81 -6.49
CA LEU A 333 -8.51 34.79 -5.72
C LEU A 333 -7.22 35.36 -5.11
N THR A 334 -6.51 36.20 -5.85
CA THR A 334 -5.30 36.88 -5.35
C THR A 334 -5.63 37.80 -4.17
N ASP A 335 -6.71 38.58 -4.28
CA ASP A 335 -7.15 39.47 -3.21
C ASP A 335 -7.56 38.69 -1.95
N TYR A 336 -8.29 37.57 -2.12
CA TYR A 336 -8.67 36.73 -0.98
C TYR A 336 -7.51 35.95 -0.36
N GLU A 337 -6.56 35.46 -1.17
CA GLU A 337 -5.34 34.84 -0.65
C GLU A 337 -4.60 35.83 0.24
N ALA A 338 -4.40 37.06 -0.23
CA ALA A 338 -3.70 38.10 0.52
C ALA A 338 -4.45 38.47 1.81
N SER A 339 -5.79 38.64 1.75
CA SER A 339 -6.58 39.06 2.90
C SER A 339 -6.70 38.00 3.99
N THR A 340 -6.64 36.71 3.63
CA THR A 340 -6.85 35.60 4.59
C THR A 340 -5.55 35.03 5.16
N ARG A 341 -4.38 35.37 4.60
CA ARG A 341 -3.09 34.79 4.99
C ARG A 341 -2.62 35.20 6.39
N SER A 342 -3.01 36.39 6.83
CA SER A 342 -2.47 37.02 8.05
C SER A 342 -3.31 36.79 9.30
N VAL A 343 -4.32 35.92 9.26
CA VAL A 343 -5.17 35.65 10.43
C VAL A 343 -4.33 34.94 11.51
N SER A 344 -4.47 35.40 12.76
CA SER A 344 -3.73 34.86 13.90
C SER A 344 -4.28 33.48 14.28
N PRO A 345 -3.43 32.49 14.61
CA PRO A 345 -3.87 31.20 15.17
C PRO A 345 -4.76 31.34 16.41
N ASP A 346 -4.57 32.40 17.20
CA ASP A 346 -5.37 32.65 18.41
C ASP A 346 -6.75 33.27 18.13
N SER A 347 -7.15 33.44 16.87
CA SER A 347 -8.44 34.03 16.52
C SER A 347 -9.55 32.98 16.50
N ASP A 348 -10.72 33.31 17.06
CA ASP A 348 -11.93 32.46 16.97
C ASP A 348 -12.38 32.18 15.52
N GLU A 349 -11.88 32.95 14.54
CA GLU A 349 -12.17 32.78 13.11
C GLU A 349 -11.13 31.92 12.38
N TYR A 350 -10.05 31.50 13.05
CA TYR A 350 -8.90 30.85 12.41
C TYR A 350 -9.30 29.59 11.63
N ASP A 351 -10.00 28.65 12.28
CA ASP A 351 -10.44 27.39 11.64
C ASP A 351 -11.33 27.65 10.42
N ALA A 352 -12.29 28.57 10.55
CA ALA A 352 -13.20 28.93 9.47
C ALA A 352 -12.46 29.61 8.29
N VAL A 353 -11.42 30.40 8.57
CA VAL A 353 -10.57 31.01 7.55
C VAL A 353 -9.66 29.98 6.91
N GLU A 354 -9.10 29.04 7.67
CA GLU A 354 -8.27 27.95 7.16
C GLU A 354 -9.07 27.05 6.19
N ASP A 355 -10.28 26.63 6.59
CA ASP A 355 -11.21 25.88 5.73
C ASP A 355 -11.52 26.63 4.43
N PHE A 356 -11.75 27.94 4.53
CA PHE A 356 -11.99 28.75 3.35
C PHE A 356 -10.75 28.89 2.47
N ARG A 357 -9.55 29.03 3.05
CA ARG A 357 -8.27 29.05 2.31
C ARG A 357 -8.02 27.74 1.58
N ASP A 358 -8.34 26.60 2.20
CA ASP A 358 -8.26 25.29 1.55
C ASP A 358 -9.14 25.25 0.28
N ARG A 359 -10.39 25.73 0.38
CA ARG A 359 -11.29 25.81 -0.78
C ARG A 359 -10.82 26.80 -1.83
N LEU A 360 -10.23 27.93 -1.44
CA LEU A 360 -9.62 28.88 -2.39
C LEU A 360 -8.41 28.26 -3.12
N ALA A 361 -7.55 27.54 -2.41
CA ALA A 361 -6.41 26.86 -3.00
C ALA A 361 -6.85 25.73 -3.95
N ARG A 362 -7.90 24.98 -3.59
CA ARG A 362 -8.54 23.99 -4.47
C ARG A 362 -9.11 24.64 -5.73
N LEU A 363 -9.78 25.77 -5.61
CA LEU A 363 -10.32 26.52 -6.74
C LEU A 363 -9.19 27.05 -7.65
N ALA A 364 -8.15 27.67 -7.10
CA ALA A 364 -6.98 28.13 -7.84
C ALA A 364 -6.23 26.97 -8.53
N GLY A 365 -6.04 25.87 -7.80
CA GLY A 365 -5.45 24.63 -8.30
C GLY A 365 -6.27 24.00 -9.44
N SER A 366 -7.60 24.03 -9.35
CA SER A 366 -8.51 23.54 -10.40
C SER A 366 -8.40 24.38 -11.68
N VAL A 367 -8.38 25.71 -11.57
CA VAL A 367 -8.16 26.60 -12.73
C VAL A 367 -6.81 26.32 -13.40
N ALA A 368 -5.75 26.25 -12.61
CA ALA A 368 -4.41 25.96 -13.10
C ALA A 368 -4.31 24.56 -13.73
N MET A 369 -4.96 23.56 -13.14
CA MET A 369 -5.05 22.21 -13.67
C MET A 369 -5.71 22.19 -15.05
N GLU A 370 -6.81 22.93 -15.25
CA GLU A 370 -7.48 23.02 -16.55
C GLU A 370 -6.59 23.69 -17.61
N TYR A 371 -5.91 24.78 -17.28
CA TYR A 371 -4.92 25.39 -18.19
C TYR A 371 -3.80 24.41 -18.55
N ALA A 372 -3.28 23.67 -17.57
CA ALA A 372 -2.26 22.66 -17.81
C ALA A 372 -2.79 21.49 -18.67
N ARG A 373 -4.04 21.04 -18.46
CA ARG A 373 -4.70 20.02 -19.30
C ARG A 373 -4.81 20.47 -20.76
N VAL A 374 -5.23 21.72 -20.99
CA VAL A 374 -5.30 22.30 -22.35
C VAL A 374 -3.90 22.38 -22.98
N ALA A 375 -2.89 22.83 -22.25
CA ALA A 375 -1.50 22.87 -22.72
C ALA A 375 -0.96 21.48 -23.12
N GLY A 376 -1.38 20.43 -22.40
CA GLY A 376 -0.99 19.05 -22.65
C GLY A 376 -1.86 18.28 -23.65
N ALA A 377 -2.97 18.85 -24.13
CA ALA A 377 -3.96 18.16 -24.95
C ALA A 377 -3.43 17.84 -26.36
N SER A 378 -3.53 16.59 -26.79
CA SER A 378 -3.03 16.17 -28.11
C SER A 378 -3.78 16.82 -29.28
N GLU A 379 -5.09 16.99 -29.11
CA GLU A 379 -6.03 17.48 -30.11
C GLU A 379 -6.11 19.01 -30.21
N ALA A 380 -5.47 19.75 -29.30
CA ALA A 380 -5.45 21.21 -29.34
C ALA A 380 -4.44 21.75 -30.36
N GLU A 381 -4.78 22.86 -31.02
CA GLU A 381 -3.87 23.61 -31.89
C GLU A 381 -2.73 24.24 -31.07
N ASP A 382 -1.58 24.47 -31.70
CA ASP A 382 -0.39 24.99 -31.00
C ASP A 382 -0.63 26.37 -30.39
N ALA A 383 -1.34 27.27 -31.09
CA ALA A 383 -1.74 28.58 -30.55
C ALA A 383 -2.64 28.45 -29.30
N THR A 384 -3.50 27.44 -29.24
CA THR A 384 -4.35 27.16 -28.08
C THR A 384 -3.52 26.67 -26.89
N LYS A 385 -2.52 25.82 -27.16
CA LYS A 385 -1.60 25.33 -26.12
C LYS A 385 -0.72 26.45 -25.57
N GLU A 386 -0.15 27.28 -26.45
CA GLU A 386 0.68 28.43 -26.07
C GLU A 386 -0.10 29.43 -25.22
N GLU A 387 -1.34 29.75 -25.59
CA GLU A 387 -2.20 30.61 -24.80
C GLU A 387 -2.52 29.99 -23.43
N ALA A 388 -2.81 28.69 -23.36
CA ALA A 388 -3.05 28.01 -22.09
C ALA A 388 -1.83 28.02 -21.15
N GLU A 389 -0.63 27.81 -21.69
CA GLU A 389 0.61 27.92 -20.91
C GLU A 389 0.85 29.35 -20.42
N ARG A 390 0.58 30.36 -21.25
CA ARG A 390 0.69 31.77 -20.86
C ARG A 390 -0.24 32.10 -19.71
N GLN A 391 -1.48 31.61 -19.75
CA GLN A 391 -2.45 31.78 -18.65
C GLN A 391 -2.05 30.99 -17.40
N PHE A 392 -1.49 29.78 -17.55
CA PHE A 392 -0.93 29.06 -16.41
C PHE A 392 0.17 29.87 -15.69
N LEU A 393 1.09 30.45 -16.46
CA LEU A 393 2.16 31.30 -15.91
C LEU A 393 1.61 32.57 -15.25
N HIS A 394 0.50 33.13 -15.73
CA HIS A 394 -0.19 34.22 -15.06
C HIS A 394 -0.68 33.83 -13.65
N TYR A 395 -1.14 32.59 -13.46
CA TYR A 395 -1.54 32.05 -12.15
C TYR A 395 -0.37 31.60 -11.26
N ALA A 396 0.85 31.52 -11.79
CA ALA A 396 1.99 30.96 -11.07
C ALA A 396 2.23 31.62 -9.72
N GLY A 397 2.19 32.96 -9.63
CA GLY A 397 2.40 33.68 -8.37
C GLY A 397 1.40 33.28 -7.28
N LEU A 398 0.12 33.14 -7.65
CA LEU A 398 -0.95 32.71 -6.74
C LEU A 398 -0.74 31.26 -6.28
N LEU A 399 -0.37 30.35 -7.19
CA LEU A 399 -0.10 28.95 -6.83
C LEU A 399 1.09 28.83 -5.86
N LEU A 400 2.14 29.62 -6.06
CA LEU A 400 3.30 29.64 -5.17
C LEU A 400 2.97 30.25 -3.81
N ALA A 401 2.04 31.21 -3.76
CA ALA A 401 1.55 31.77 -2.50
C ALA A 401 0.84 30.71 -1.65
N PHE A 402 -0.05 29.90 -2.25
CA PHE A 402 -0.70 28.75 -1.58
C PHE A 402 0.25 27.58 -1.30
N LEU A 403 1.26 27.33 -2.15
CA LEU A 403 2.28 26.30 -1.89
C LEU A 403 3.13 26.63 -0.65
N THR A 404 3.25 27.91 -0.31
CA THR A 404 4.00 28.40 0.87
C THR A 404 3.07 28.78 2.02
N ASP A 405 1.86 28.21 2.04
CA ASP A 405 0.90 28.44 3.11
C ASP A 405 1.38 27.85 4.45
N LYS A 406 0.86 28.37 5.56
CA LYS A 406 1.10 27.81 6.89
C LYS A 406 0.36 26.51 7.13
N SER A 407 -0.70 26.20 6.38
CA SER A 407 -1.41 24.94 6.46
C SER A 407 -0.87 23.97 5.40
N ASP A 408 -0.62 22.73 5.78
CA ASP A 408 -0.22 21.68 4.83
C ASP A 408 -1.41 21.26 3.94
N GLN A 409 -2.62 21.27 4.51
CA GLN A 409 -3.84 20.99 3.77
C GLN A 409 -4.04 21.96 2.60
N VAL A 410 -3.85 23.26 2.82
CA VAL A 410 -3.91 24.30 1.77
C VAL A 410 -2.83 24.08 0.70
N THR A 411 -1.64 23.66 1.13
CA THR A 411 -0.50 23.41 0.23
C THR A 411 -0.78 22.27 -0.73
N ASP A 412 -1.35 21.17 -0.22
CA ASP A 412 -1.60 19.96 -1.02
C ASP A 412 -2.59 20.20 -2.17
N GLN A 413 -3.49 21.17 -2.06
CA GLN A 413 -4.48 21.46 -3.10
C GLN A 413 -3.88 21.95 -4.43
N VAL A 414 -2.71 22.62 -4.41
CA VAL A 414 -2.08 23.18 -5.63
C VAL A 414 -1.03 22.26 -6.26
N ILE A 415 -0.51 21.28 -5.50
CA ILE A 415 0.53 20.35 -5.96
C ILE A 415 0.13 19.58 -7.23
N PRO A 416 -1.12 19.05 -7.38
CA PRO A 416 -1.49 18.31 -8.58
C PRO A 416 -1.33 19.11 -9.87
N ALA A 417 -1.71 20.40 -9.86
CA ALA A 417 -1.58 21.27 -11.03
C ALA A 417 -0.11 21.55 -11.37
N LEU A 418 0.71 21.84 -10.36
CA LEU A 418 2.16 22.04 -10.49
C LEU A 418 2.85 20.78 -11.04
N ARG A 419 2.50 19.60 -10.53
CA ARG A 419 3.04 18.33 -11.02
C ARG A 419 2.67 18.08 -12.47
N TYR A 420 1.42 18.31 -12.84
CA TYR A 420 0.93 18.07 -14.20
C TYR A 420 1.63 18.96 -15.22
N ILE A 421 1.80 20.26 -14.94
CA ILE A 421 2.53 21.16 -15.85
C ILE A 421 4.02 20.78 -15.95
N LEU A 422 4.66 20.36 -14.85
CA LEU A 422 6.05 19.91 -14.89
C LEU A 422 6.21 18.63 -15.72
N ASP A 423 5.22 17.73 -15.71
CA ASP A 423 5.21 16.56 -16.58
C ASP A 423 5.09 16.93 -18.07
N ILE A 424 4.37 18.00 -18.40
CA ILE A 424 4.34 18.56 -19.75
C ILE A 424 5.70 19.15 -20.12
N TYR A 425 6.29 19.97 -19.25
CA TYR A 425 7.61 20.54 -19.47
C TYR A 425 8.70 19.48 -19.61
N LYS A 426 8.62 18.38 -18.85
CA LYS A 426 9.51 17.23 -18.99
C LYS A 426 9.38 16.57 -20.37
N LYS A 427 8.16 16.45 -20.91
CA LYS A 427 7.94 15.94 -22.27
C LYS A 427 8.47 16.89 -23.34
N GLN A 428 8.33 18.21 -23.15
CA GLN A 428 8.85 19.23 -24.05
C GLN A 428 10.38 19.28 -24.03
N ALA A 429 11.00 19.24 -22.84
CA ALA A 429 12.46 19.18 -22.66
C ALA A 429 13.08 17.99 -23.42
N LYS A 430 12.44 16.80 -23.37
CA LYS A 430 12.89 15.61 -24.11
C LYS A 430 12.83 15.74 -25.64
N ARG A 431 11.98 16.64 -26.16
CA ARG A 431 11.83 16.90 -27.60
C ARG A 431 12.71 18.05 -28.08
N ALA A 432 13.07 18.96 -27.18
CA ALA A 432 13.91 20.11 -27.47
C ALA A 432 15.37 19.70 -27.74
N ALA A 433 16.12 20.55 -28.44
CA ALA A 433 17.56 20.37 -28.58
C ALA A 433 18.26 20.54 -27.21
N ALA A 434 19.31 19.77 -26.96
CA ALA A 434 20.04 19.83 -25.69
C ALA A 434 20.48 21.26 -25.34
N GLY A 435 20.18 21.70 -24.12
CA GLY A 435 20.53 23.04 -23.62
C GLY A 435 19.65 24.19 -24.15
N THR A 436 18.57 23.91 -24.89
CA THR A 436 17.67 24.95 -25.43
C THR A 436 16.36 25.12 -24.65
N TYR A 437 16.07 24.22 -23.71
CA TYR A 437 14.88 24.23 -22.87
C TYR A 437 15.32 24.14 -21.40
N PRO A 438 14.65 24.85 -20.46
CA PRO A 438 13.45 25.68 -20.64
C PRO A 438 13.70 27.11 -21.17
N PRO A 439 12.73 27.69 -21.92
CA PRO A 439 12.69 29.13 -22.22
C PRO A 439 12.76 30.02 -20.97
N PRO A 440 13.19 31.30 -21.08
CA PRO A 440 13.43 32.17 -19.92
C PRO A 440 12.26 32.28 -18.94
N GLU A 441 11.03 32.47 -19.43
CA GLU A 441 9.82 32.60 -18.61
C GLU A 441 9.52 31.32 -17.81
N LYS A 442 9.64 30.15 -18.46
CA LYS A 442 9.46 28.84 -17.81
C LYS A 442 10.58 28.57 -16.80
N ALA A 443 11.82 28.96 -17.13
CA ALA A 443 12.96 28.83 -16.23
C ALA A 443 12.78 29.72 -14.98
N GLU A 444 12.24 30.93 -15.13
CA GLU A 444 11.93 31.82 -14.01
C GLU A 444 10.85 31.26 -13.09
N PHE A 445 9.77 30.74 -13.67
CA PHE A 445 8.74 30.03 -12.92
C PHE A 445 9.31 28.83 -12.15
N ILE A 446 10.12 27.98 -12.79
CA ILE A 446 10.71 26.81 -12.15
C ILE A 446 11.67 27.22 -11.02
N ARG A 447 12.44 28.31 -11.18
CA ARG A 447 13.29 28.86 -10.11
C ARG A 447 12.47 29.34 -8.91
N ALA A 448 11.38 30.08 -9.17
CA ALA A 448 10.48 30.53 -8.12
C ALA A 448 9.80 29.36 -7.41
N LEU A 449 9.39 28.34 -8.16
CA LEU A 449 8.85 27.09 -7.63
C LEU A 449 9.85 26.35 -6.74
N MET A 450 11.11 26.22 -7.18
CA MET A 450 12.15 25.56 -6.39
C MET A 450 12.42 26.32 -5.08
N ALA A 451 12.43 27.66 -5.11
CA ALA A 451 12.57 28.48 -3.90
C ALA A 451 11.39 28.28 -2.93
N ALA A 452 10.16 28.23 -3.45
CA ALA A 452 8.95 27.95 -2.65
C ALA A 452 8.98 26.53 -2.04
N ILE A 453 9.40 25.53 -2.82
CA ILE A 453 9.59 24.16 -2.34
C ILE A 453 10.59 24.10 -1.19
N LEU A 454 11.74 24.78 -1.29
CA LEU A 454 12.74 24.80 -0.22
C LEU A 454 12.20 25.45 1.05
N ALA A 455 11.50 26.59 0.92
CA ALA A 455 10.89 27.28 2.05
C ALA A 455 9.85 26.41 2.76
N LYS A 456 8.96 25.74 2.01
CA LYS A 456 7.90 24.89 2.58
C LYS A 456 8.42 23.56 3.14
N SER A 457 9.56 23.07 2.64
CA SER A 457 10.17 21.82 3.12
C SER A 457 10.81 21.94 4.51
N GLN A 458 11.03 23.17 5.01
CA GLN A 458 11.62 23.42 6.33
C GLN A 458 10.60 23.14 7.43
N TYR A 459 11.03 22.56 8.55
CA TYR A 459 10.19 22.46 9.75
C TYR A 459 9.70 23.85 10.18
N ARG A 460 8.42 23.92 10.58
CA ARG A 460 7.83 25.13 11.16
C ARG A 460 8.35 25.33 12.57
N GLU A 461 8.33 26.57 13.04
CA GLU A 461 8.74 26.88 14.42
C GLU A 461 7.79 26.30 15.47
N THR A 462 6.52 26.08 15.11
CA THR A 462 5.49 25.52 15.99
C THR A 462 5.50 23.99 16.05
N LEU A 463 6.15 23.33 15.08
CA LEU A 463 6.16 21.87 14.97
C LEU A 463 7.41 21.31 15.65
N GLU A 464 7.23 20.60 16.76
CA GLU A 464 8.31 19.90 17.44
C GLU A 464 8.60 18.56 16.76
N TRP A 465 9.87 18.15 16.77
CA TRP A 465 10.27 16.85 16.24
C TRP A 465 9.97 15.75 17.28
N SER A 466 9.08 14.81 16.97
CA SER A 466 8.69 13.75 17.91
C SER A 466 9.63 12.55 17.94
N GLY A 467 10.51 12.43 16.92
CA GLY A 467 11.38 11.27 16.72
C GLY A 467 10.66 9.98 16.32
N LEU A 468 9.34 10.03 16.10
CA LEU A 468 8.49 8.88 15.78
C LEU A 468 8.47 8.60 14.26
N GLY A 469 8.37 9.63 13.40
CA GLY A 469 8.07 9.47 11.96
C GLY A 469 9.00 8.56 11.12
N MET A 470 10.22 8.26 11.58
CA MET A 470 11.18 7.38 10.87
C MET A 470 11.34 5.98 11.47
N MET A 471 10.82 5.70 12.67
CA MET A 471 11.02 4.42 13.37
C MET A 471 9.73 3.66 13.71
N THR A 472 8.57 4.26 13.48
CA THR A 472 7.28 3.77 14.02
C THR A 472 6.36 3.06 13.04
N GLN A 473 6.88 2.49 11.94
CA GLN A 473 6.08 1.45 11.27
C GLN A 473 5.70 0.31 12.25
N ASN A 474 6.38 0.20 13.41
CA ASN A 474 6.15 -0.84 14.41
C ASN A 474 5.85 -0.34 15.85
N SER A 475 5.57 0.95 16.09
CA SER A 475 5.14 1.38 17.45
C SER A 475 3.62 1.49 17.54
N ASP A 476 3.03 0.56 18.29
CA ASP A 476 1.59 0.40 18.53
C ASP A 476 0.97 1.50 19.43
N ASP A 477 1.72 2.54 19.78
CA ASP A 477 1.22 3.64 20.64
C ASP A 477 0.31 4.62 19.90
N GLY A 478 0.16 4.49 18.57
CA GLY A 478 -0.79 5.30 17.79
C GLY A 478 -0.57 6.82 17.87
N SER A 479 0.53 7.28 18.47
CA SER A 479 0.79 8.67 18.86
C SER A 479 1.71 9.40 17.87
N VAL A 480 1.72 9.00 16.59
CA VAL A 480 2.29 9.89 15.57
C VAL A 480 1.42 11.13 15.59
N ASP A 481 2.01 12.26 15.95
CA ASP A 481 1.34 13.56 15.88
C ASP A 481 0.77 13.71 14.47
N GLU A 482 -0.56 13.86 14.36
CA GLU A 482 -1.26 14.00 13.09
C GLU A 482 -0.71 15.20 12.30
N GLU A 483 -0.16 16.22 12.97
CA GLU A 483 0.50 17.35 12.32
C GLU A 483 1.85 16.96 11.70
N GLU A 484 2.71 16.22 12.42
CA GLU A 484 4.00 15.76 11.88
C GLU A 484 3.79 14.75 10.74
N GLY A 485 2.79 13.87 10.86
CA GLY A 485 2.41 12.94 9.79
C GLY A 485 2.03 13.66 8.49
N ARG A 486 1.20 14.70 8.58
CA ARG A 486 0.80 15.54 7.43
C ARG A 486 1.98 16.33 6.85
N PHE A 487 2.86 16.85 7.70
CA PHE A 487 4.07 17.53 7.26
C PHE A 487 4.99 16.60 6.44
N GLU A 488 5.22 15.37 6.92
CA GLU A 488 6.03 14.39 6.21
C GLU A 488 5.40 13.92 4.89
N GLU A 489 4.07 13.80 4.82
CA GLU A 489 3.36 13.54 3.57
C GLU A 489 3.55 14.69 2.56
N THR A 490 3.38 15.93 3.02
CA THR A 490 3.63 17.13 2.22
C THR A 490 5.06 17.16 1.70
N ARG A 491 6.06 16.85 2.54
CA ARG A 491 7.47 16.79 2.16
C ARG A 491 7.75 15.74 1.08
N ARG A 492 7.09 14.57 1.12
CA ARG A 492 7.15 13.55 0.04
C ARG A 492 6.52 14.06 -1.27
N ASN A 493 5.42 14.81 -1.19
CA ASN A 493 4.80 15.44 -2.34
C ASN A 493 5.73 16.48 -2.98
N LEU A 494 6.36 17.33 -2.17
CA LEU A 494 7.35 18.32 -2.60
C LEU A 494 8.60 17.67 -3.22
N GLN A 495 9.08 16.56 -2.66
CA GLN A 495 10.18 15.77 -3.25
C GLN A 495 9.83 15.31 -4.68
N THR A 496 8.57 14.94 -4.94
CA THR A 496 8.13 14.56 -6.29
C THR A 496 8.23 15.73 -7.27
N LEU A 497 7.94 16.96 -6.83
CA LEU A 497 8.14 18.17 -7.63
C LEU A 497 9.64 18.43 -7.88
N MET A 498 10.50 18.29 -6.86
CA MET A 498 11.97 18.41 -7.02
C MET A 498 12.51 17.44 -8.09
N ARG A 499 12.04 16.18 -8.08
CA ARG A 499 12.40 15.17 -9.08
C ARG A 499 11.96 15.58 -10.49
N ALA A 500 10.77 16.16 -10.61
CA ALA A 500 10.28 16.65 -11.90
C ALA A 500 11.11 17.85 -12.40
N VAL A 501 11.51 18.78 -11.51
CA VAL A 501 12.42 19.89 -11.82
C VAL A 501 13.77 19.38 -12.31
N ALA A 502 14.40 18.47 -11.55
CA ALA A 502 15.69 17.88 -11.93
C ALA A 502 15.65 17.12 -13.26
N ALA A 503 14.50 16.51 -13.60
CA ALA A 503 14.30 15.82 -14.87
C ALA A 503 14.07 16.76 -16.07
N ILE A 504 13.71 18.04 -15.82
CA ILE A 504 13.60 19.07 -16.86
C ILE A 504 14.96 19.70 -17.10
N ASP A 505 15.61 20.17 -16.03
CA ASP A 505 16.95 20.76 -16.05
C ASP A 505 17.64 20.51 -14.71
N GLU A 506 18.77 19.81 -14.75
CA GLU A 506 19.52 19.42 -13.55
C GLU A 506 20.05 20.64 -12.77
N SER A 507 20.43 21.73 -13.45
CA SER A 507 20.99 22.93 -12.83
C SER A 507 19.96 23.71 -12.01
N LEU A 508 18.69 23.69 -12.42
CA LEU A 508 17.59 24.36 -11.71
C LEU A 508 17.28 23.71 -10.35
N PHE A 509 17.63 22.44 -10.18
CA PHE A 509 17.57 21.74 -8.89
C PHE A 509 18.89 21.83 -8.14
N THR A 510 20.01 21.49 -8.78
CA THR A 510 21.31 21.34 -8.09
C THR A 510 21.84 22.65 -7.54
N ALA A 511 21.79 23.74 -8.30
CA ALA A 511 22.34 25.03 -7.87
C ALA A 511 21.73 25.57 -6.57
N PRO A 512 20.38 25.71 -6.43
CA PRO A 512 19.79 26.22 -5.19
C PRO A 512 19.99 25.27 -4.00
N VAL A 513 19.97 23.94 -4.22
CA VAL A 513 20.17 22.95 -3.15
C VAL A 513 21.62 22.95 -2.65
N ILE A 514 22.61 22.96 -3.56
CA ILE A 514 24.03 23.05 -3.20
C ILE A 514 24.29 24.35 -2.44
N GLN A 515 23.74 25.48 -2.92
CA GLN A 515 23.88 26.76 -2.26
C GLN A 515 23.32 26.72 -0.83
N PHE A 516 22.09 26.22 -0.65
CA PHE A 516 21.48 26.12 0.68
C PHE A 516 22.30 25.25 1.63
N ILE A 517 22.69 24.04 1.22
CA ILE A 517 23.49 23.13 2.05
C ILE A 517 24.84 23.75 2.41
N THR A 518 25.53 24.31 1.41
CA THR A 518 26.86 24.92 1.61
C THR A 518 26.80 26.09 2.57
N THR A 519 25.85 27.02 2.38
CA THR A 519 25.68 28.16 3.28
C THR A 519 25.37 27.71 4.70
N THR A 520 24.46 26.75 4.87
CA THR A 520 24.07 26.22 6.18
C THR A 520 25.24 25.56 6.91
N PHE A 521 25.96 24.64 6.28
CA PHE A 521 27.08 23.94 6.90
C PHE A 521 28.30 24.84 7.15
N SER A 522 28.62 25.77 6.25
CA SER A 522 29.71 26.72 6.46
C SER A 522 29.41 27.72 7.58
N THR A 523 28.15 28.16 7.70
CA THR A 523 27.71 29.03 8.82
C THR A 523 27.85 28.29 10.15
N TYR A 524 27.37 27.04 10.22
CA TYR A 524 27.55 26.20 11.40
C TYR A 524 29.02 26.00 11.75
N ALA A 525 29.85 25.58 10.80
CA ALA A 525 31.27 25.28 11.05
C ALA A 525 32.03 26.51 11.56
N SER A 526 31.72 27.69 11.03
CA SER A 526 32.33 28.96 11.47
C SER A 526 31.91 29.33 12.90
N ALA A 527 30.63 29.14 13.25
CA ALA A 527 30.12 29.43 14.57
C ALA A 527 30.56 28.41 15.64
N ALA A 528 30.67 27.13 15.26
CA ALA A 528 31.18 26.06 16.11
C ALA A 528 32.64 26.27 16.51
N ALA A 529 33.46 26.84 15.63
CA ALA A 529 34.84 27.20 15.96
C ALA A 529 34.95 28.26 17.07
N VAL A 530 33.91 29.07 17.28
CA VAL A 530 33.87 30.16 18.27
C VAL A 530 33.03 29.79 19.50
N GLY A 531 32.39 28.61 19.51
CA GLY A 531 31.57 28.13 20.62
C GLY A 531 30.14 28.69 20.67
N ASP A 532 29.64 29.25 19.57
CA ASP A 532 28.32 29.91 19.47
C ASP A 532 27.41 29.29 18.38
N ALA A 533 27.58 27.99 18.13
CA ALA A 533 26.98 27.32 16.97
C ALA A 533 25.44 27.30 16.99
N SER A 534 24.84 27.07 18.16
CA SER A 534 23.39 26.88 18.29
C SER A 534 22.58 28.17 18.21
N SER A 535 23.22 29.34 18.41
CA SER A 535 22.57 30.64 18.25
C SER A 535 22.67 31.16 16.81
N ALA A 536 23.72 30.77 16.09
CA ALA A 536 24.00 31.24 14.74
C ALA A 536 23.10 30.60 13.68
N ILE A 537 22.61 29.37 13.91
CA ILE A 537 21.76 28.66 12.97
C ILE A 537 20.73 27.78 13.66
N SER A 538 19.49 27.86 13.17
CA SER A 538 18.37 27.10 13.70
C SER A 538 18.46 25.61 13.35
N TRP A 539 17.90 24.76 14.19
CA TRP A 539 17.93 23.32 13.98
C TRP A 539 17.14 22.93 12.73
N GLN A 540 16.08 23.67 12.39
CA GLN A 540 15.25 23.44 11.20
C GLN A 540 16.05 23.63 9.91
N ALA A 541 16.96 24.62 9.87
CA ALA A 541 17.81 24.84 8.71
C ALA A 541 18.86 23.72 8.55
N ILE A 542 19.44 23.27 9.65
CA ILE A 542 20.40 22.14 9.67
C ILE A 542 19.72 20.83 9.28
N GLU A 543 18.54 20.55 9.83
CA GLU A 543 17.70 19.40 9.49
C GLU A 543 17.38 19.41 8.00
N LEU A 544 16.88 20.53 7.46
CA LEU A 544 16.55 20.63 6.04
C LEU A 544 17.79 20.42 5.15
N ALA A 545 18.95 20.97 5.52
CA ALA A 545 20.19 20.77 4.76
C ALA A 545 20.60 19.30 4.73
N LEU A 546 20.49 18.59 5.86
CA LEU A 546 20.75 17.16 5.94
C LEU A 546 19.72 16.33 5.15
N SER A 547 18.44 16.68 5.25
CA SER A 547 17.35 16.03 4.51
C SER A 547 17.49 16.22 3.00
N LEU A 548 17.84 17.43 2.54
CA LEU A 548 18.15 17.70 1.13
C LEU A 548 19.40 16.92 0.68
N LEU A 549 20.46 16.89 1.48
CA LEU A 549 21.65 16.10 1.18
C LEU A 549 21.32 14.62 1.08
N TYR A 550 20.53 14.07 2.01
CA TYR A 550 20.08 12.70 2.00
C TYR A 550 19.37 12.36 0.68
N LEU A 551 18.51 13.25 0.18
CA LEU A 551 17.74 13.06 -1.05
C LEU A 551 18.50 13.37 -2.35
N PHE A 552 19.56 14.18 -2.28
CA PHE A 552 20.25 14.75 -3.44
C PHE A 552 20.66 13.72 -4.49
N GLY A 553 21.42 12.69 -4.09
CA GLY A 553 21.93 11.68 -5.02
C GLY A 553 20.82 10.81 -5.62
N GLU A 554 19.77 10.53 -4.84
CA GLU A 554 18.62 9.73 -5.29
C GLU A 554 17.81 10.47 -6.36
N ILE A 555 17.53 11.77 -6.14
CA ILE A 555 16.80 12.61 -7.08
C ILE A 555 17.52 12.68 -8.43
N LEU A 556 18.84 12.87 -8.43
CA LEU A 556 19.64 12.93 -9.66
C LEU A 556 19.63 11.61 -10.45
N ILE A 557 19.79 10.47 -9.77
CA ILE A 557 19.76 9.16 -10.42
C ILE A 557 18.39 8.89 -11.07
N GLN A 558 17.31 9.27 -10.38
CA GLN A 558 15.96 9.09 -10.89
C GLN A 558 15.65 10.05 -12.05
N ALA A 559 16.11 11.30 -11.99
CA ALA A 559 15.93 12.30 -13.04
C ALA A 559 16.57 11.87 -14.37
N GLN A 560 17.76 11.26 -14.33
CA GLN A 560 18.48 10.77 -15.51
C GLN A 560 17.87 9.51 -16.14
N GLY A 561 16.84 8.91 -15.52
CA GLY A 561 16.16 7.71 -16.03
C GLY A 561 16.99 6.42 -15.95
N THR A 562 18.20 6.47 -15.37
CA THR A 562 19.11 5.35 -15.21
C THR A 562 18.88 4.65 -13.87
N VAL A 563 17.68 4.11 -13.66
CA VAL A 563 17.28 3.43 -12.41
C VAL A 563 18.11 2.16 -12.11
N LYS A 564 18.85 1.63 -13.09
CA LYS A 564 19.51 0.31 -12.99
C LYS A 564 20.85 0.31 -12.24
N SER A 565 21.47 1.46 -11.98
CA SER A 565 22.68 1.54 -11.16
C SER A 565 22.48 2.60 -10.09
N GLY A 566 22.20 2.19 -8.85
CA GLY A 566 22.18 3.09 -7.69
C GLY A 566 23.52 3.80 -7.48
N LEU A 567 23.67 4.51 -6.36
CA LEU A 567 24.90 5.23 -6.03
C LEU A 567 26.12 4.29 -6.09
N THR A 568 27.13 4.68 -6.88
CA THR A 568 28.39 3.94 -6.99
C THR A 568 29.56 4.86 -6.67
N PRO A 569 30.77 4.32 -6.39
CA PRO A 569 31.97 5.13 -6.21
C PRO A 569 32.20 6.16 -7.33
N ASN A 570 31.87 5.81 -8.58
CA ASN A 570 31.96 6.72 -9.73
C ASN A 570 31.08 7.98 -9.62
N THR A 571 29.98 7.93 -8.86
CA THR A 571 29.05 9.06 -8.70
C THR A 571 29.67 10.20 -7.89
N TYR A 572 30.72 9.94 -7.11
CA TYR A 572 31.34 10.94 -6.24
C TYR A 572 32.48 11.71 -6.90
N VAL A 573 32.97 11.27 -8.05
CA VAL A 573 34.11 11.88 -8.76
C VAL A 573 33.71 12.33 -10.17
N GLN A 574 34.43 13.30 -10.72
CA GLN A 574 34.29 13.70 -12.11
C GLN A 574 35.11 12.76 -12.99
N LEU A 575 34.42 11.98 -13.81
CA LEU A 575 35.07 11.06 -14.75
C LEU A 575 35.55 11.80 -16.01
N PRO A 576 36.66 11.38 -16.63
CA PRO A 576 37.11 11.92 -17.90
C PRO A 576 36.05 11.78 -19.01
N PRO A 577 35.94 12.76 -19.93
CA PRO A 577 34.98 12.68 -21.03
C PRO A 577 35.23 11.44 -21.90
N GLY A 578 34.18 10.62 -22.10
CA GLY A 578 34.25 9.38 -22.88
C GLY A 578 34.60 8.11 -22.09
N ALA A 579 34.82 8.20 -20.77
CA ALA A 579 35.11 7.03 -19.93
C ALA A 579 33.94 6.02 -19.83
N ILE A 580 32.71 6.48 -20.01
CA ILE A 580 31.50 5.64 -20.04
C ILE A 580 30.83 5.81 -21.42
N PRO A 581 30.58 4.73 -22.17
CA PRO A 581 29.86 4.80 -23.45
C PRO A 581 28.44 5.36 -23.25
N VAL A 582 28.03 6.29 -24.13
CA VAL A 582 26.67 6.87 -24.13
C VAL A 582 25.62 5.76 -24.13
N GLY A 583 24.76 5.75 -23.11
CA GLY A 583 23.67 4.77 -22.97
C GLY A 583 24.02 3.44 -22.28
N LYS A 584 25.23 3.28 -21.72
CA LYS A 584 25.60 2.11 -20.90
C LYS A 584 26.01 2.50 -19.48
N THR A 585 25.46 1.83 -18.47
CA THR A 585 25.93 1.92 -17.08
C THR A 585 27.10 0.97 -16.83
N VAL A 586 28.24 1.24 -17.46
CA VAL A 586 29.46 0.46 -17.17
C VAL A 586 30.00 0.91 -15.81
N ARG A 587 29.93 0.03 -14.81
CA ARG A 587 30.64 0.22 -13.54
C ARG A 587 32.14 0.13 -13.82
N LEU A 588 32.79 1.28 -14.01
CA LEU A 588 34.24 1.34 -13.99
C LEU A 588 34.70 0.92 -12.60
N LYS A 589 35.47 -0.16 -12.52
CA LYS A 589 36.13 -0.58 -11.29
C LYS A 589 37.52 0.03 -11.29
N LEU A 590 37.61 1.23 -10.74
CA LEU A 590 38.89 1.87 -10.44
C LEU A 590 39.36 1.44 -9.05
N THR A 591 40.66 1.47 -8.85
CA THR A 591 41.31 1.31 -7.54
C THR A 591 41.08 2.54 -6.68
N SER A 592 41.23 2.40 -5.36
CA SER A 592 41.05 3.51 -4.42
C SER A 592 42.02 4.66 -4.70
N GLU A 593 43.26 4.34 -5.07
CA GLU A 593 44.29 5.32 -5.43
C GLU A 593 43.91 6.14 -6.68
N GLU A 594 43.34 5.49 -7.70
CA GLU A 594 42.85 6.17 -8.89
C GLU A 594 41.71 7.15 -8.55
N TYR A 595 40.75 6.73 -7.72
CA TYR A 595 39.66 7.61 -7.27
C TYR A 595 40.16 8.81 -6.45
N ALA A 596 41.16 8.61 -5.59
CA ALA A 596 41.70 9.68 -4.74
C ALA A 596 42.32 10.83 -5.56
N THR A 597 42.85 10.53 -6.75
CA THR A 597 43.44 11.55 -7.64
C THR A 597 42.42 12.33 -8.48
N MET A 598 41.16 11.87 -8.56
CA MET A 598 40.13 12.52 -9.37
C MET A 598 39.45 13.67 -8.62
N ALA A 599 39.02 14.70 -9.37
CA ALA A 599 38.22 15.80 -8.83
C ALA A 599 36.85 15.28 -8.35
N LEU A 600 36.31 15.88 -7.29
CA LEU A 600 35.00 15.49 -6.77
C LEU A 600 33.88 16.03 -7.65
N SER A 601 32.81 15.24 -7.76
CA SER A 601 31.52 15.71 -8.26
C SER A 601 30.86 16.66 -7.25
N PRO A 602 29.81 17.40 -7.63
CA PRO A 602 29.05 18.21 -6.68
C PRO A 602 28.53 17.41 -5.46
N LEU A 603 28.08 16.17 -5.67
CA LEU A 603 27.68 15.30 -4.56
C LEU A 603 28.87 14.92 -3.68
N GLY A 604 30.01 14.60 -4.29
CA GLY A 604 31.25 14.29 -3.55
C GLY A 604 31.73 15.47 -2.71
N GLU A 605 31.64 16.70 -3.23
CA GLU A 605 31.95 17.92 -2.50
C GLU A 605 31.01 18.14 -1.31
N LEU A 606 29.70 17.92 -1.47
CA LEU A 606 28.73 18.02 -0.38
C LEU A 606 28.98 16.97 0.72
N ILE A 607 29.36 15.73 0.36
CA ILE A 607 29.68 14.69 1.36
C ILE A 607 31.00 15.00 2.06
N GLN A 608 32.01 15.50 1.33
CA GLN A 608 33.23 15.99 1.98
C GLN A 608 32.90 17.14 2.95
N LEU A 609 32.01 18.06 2.57
CA LEU A 609 31.55 19.14 3.43
C LEU A 609 30.84 18.62 4.68
N LEU A 610 29.95 17.63 4.54
CA LEU A 610 29.28 16.95 5.68
C LEU A 610 30.28 16.41 6.70
N VAL A 611 31.35 15.76 6.23
CA VAL A 611 32.38 15.19 7.12
C VAL A 611 33.26 16.27 7.74
N THR A 612 33.65 17.28 6.97
CA THR A 612 34.57 18.34 7.44
C THR A 612 33.91 19.39 8.32
N SER A 613 32.59 19.63 8.15
CA SER A 613 31.83 20.59 8.95
C SER A 613 31.56 20.11 10.38
N GLN A 614 31.75 18.80 10.65
CA GLN A 614 31.46 18.17 11.95
C GLN A 614 30.03 18.42 12.44
N VAL A 615 29.07 18.51 11.51
CA VAL A 615 27.64 18.73 11.83
C VAL A 615 27.03 17.64 12.71
N SER A 616 27.66 16.46 12.81
CA SER A 616 27.32 15.43 13.80
C SER A 616 27.41 15.93 15.25
N GLY A 617 28.12 17.03 15.52
CA GLY A 617 28.18 17.68 16.82
C GLY A 617 27.02 18.63 17.12
N TYR A 618 26.09 18.87 16.18
CA TYR A 618 24.90 19.68 16.44
C TYR A 618 24.02 18.98 17.50
N SER A 619 23.51 19.73 18.49
CA SER A 619 22.89 19.13 19.68
C SER A 619 21.50 18.53 19.44
N HIS A 620 20.81 18.94 18.37
CA HIS A 620 19.43 18.51 18.12
C HIS A 620 19.36 17.05 17.63
N PRO A 621 18.57 16.17 18.27
CA PRO A 621 18.35 14.76 17.92
C PRO A 621 18.18 14.46 16.42
N SER A 622 17.28 15.18 15.75
CA SER A 622 16.99 14.98 14.32
C SER A 622 18.24 15.17 13.44
N ALA A 623 19.05 16.20 13.73
CA ALA A 623 20.25 16.51 12.97
C ALA A 623 21.33 15.42 13.15
N GLN A 624 21.49 14.90 14.37
CA GLN A 624 22.44 13.83 14.65
C GLN A 624 22.04 12.54 13.92
N LEU A 625 20.77 12.15 14.03
CA LEU A 625 20.27 10.95 13.37
C LEU A 625 20.41 11.04 11.84
N LEU A 626 19.95 12.14 11.24
CA LEU A 626 20.07 12.36 9.79
C LEU A 626 21.52 12.41 9.30
N THR A 627 22.45 12.87 10.15
CA THR A 627 23.88 12.80 9.83
C THR A 627 24.33 11.35 9.65
N PHE A 628 24.00 10.45 10.59
CA PHE A 628 24.34 9.03 10.44
C PHE A 628 23.61 8.37 9.28
N GLU A 629 22.37 8.75 8.99
CA GLU A 629 21.64 8.29 7.81
C GLU A 629 22.37 8.67 6.51
N CYS A 630 22.84 9.92 6.41
CA CYS A 630 23.65 10.40 5.28
C CYS A 630 24.96 9.62 5.15
N LEU A 631 25.68 9.41 6.26
CA LEU A 631 26.95 8.66 6.26
C LEU A 631 26.77 7.22 5.78
N VAL A 632 25.67 6.56 6.16
CA VAL A 632 25.35 5.20 5.72
C VAL A 632 24.90 5.19 4.27
N ARG A 633 23.99 6.08 3.87
CA ARG A 633 23.50 6.17 2.48
C ARG A 633 24.63 6.43 1.49
N TYR A 634 25.61 7.24 1.88
CA TYR A 634 26.76 7.61 1.07
C TYR A 634 28.04 6.86 1.45
N SER A 635 27.94 5.66 2.05
CA SER A 635 29.09 4.83 2.43
C SER A 635 30.08 4.57 1.27
N GLY A 636 29.58 4.51 0.03
CA GLY A 636 30.39 4.38 -1.17
C GLY A 636 31.41 5.51 -1.40
N PHE A 637 31.19 6.71 -0.83
CA PHE A 637 32.15 7.82 -0.87
C PHE A 637 33.45 7.45 -0.15
N PHE A 638 33.38 6.75 0.96
CA PHE A 638 34.56 6.34 1.74
C PHE A 638 35.41 5.29 1.03
N ASN A 639 34.87 4.62 0.01
CA ASN A 639 35.66 3.78 -0.89
C ASN A 639 36.48 4.62 -1.89
N THR A 640 36.02 5.83 -2.21
CA THR A 640 36.75 6.79 -3.08
C THR A 640 37.72 7.67 -2.31
N ARG A 641 37.39 8.01 -1.05
CA ARG A 641 38.20 8.84 -0.15
C ARG A 641 38.33 8.18 1.23
N PRO A 642 39.12 7.10 1.37
CA PRO A 642 39.27 6.38 2.64
C PRO A 642 39.81 7.23 3.80
N ASP A 643 40.58 8.27 3.51
CA ASP A 643 41.18 9.16 4.51
C ASP A 643 40.13 9.85 5.40
N HIS A 644 38.88 9.93 4.95
CA HIS A 644 37.78 10.51 5.72
C HIS A 644 37.11 9.53 6.71
N ILE A 645 37.42 8.23 6.68
CA ILE A 645 36.87 7.25 7.62
C ILE A 645 37.25 7.61 9.07
N GLY A 646 38.50 8.04 9.29
CA GLY A 646 38.98 8.43 10.62
C GLY A 646 38.25 9.63 11.22
N ASN A 647 37.63 10.48 10.38
CA ASN A 647 36.90 11.67 10.83
C ASN A 647 35.50 11.33 11.38
N VAL A 648 34.91 10.21 10.91
CA VAL A 648 33.52 9.83 11.23
C VAL A 648 33.42 8.69 12.23
N LEU A 649 34.42 7.80 12.32
CA LEU A 649 34.40 6.71 13.29
C LEU A 649 34.23 7.18 14.75
N PRO A 650 34.89 8.27 15.21
CA PRO A 650 34.69 8.76 16.58
C PRO A 650 33.26 9.16 16.87
N SER A 651 32.52 9.75 15.92
CA SER A 651 31.13 10.18 16.16
C SER A 651 30.17 9.01 16.30
N PHE A 652 30.46 7.87 15.67
CA PHE A 652 29.71 6.64 15.94
C PHE A 652 29.99 6.06 17.33
N LEU A 653 31.22 6.20 17.84
CA LEU A 653 31.70 5.55 19.06
C LEU A 653 31.50 6.36 20.35
N ASP A 654 31.10 7.62 20.28
CA ASP A 654 30.93 8.49 21.44
C ASP A 654 29.45 8.79 21.75
N ALA A 655 29.20 9.77 22.63
CA ALA A 655 27.88 10.19 23.08
C ALA A 655 26.98 10.78 21.97
N ARG A 656 27.50 10.96 20.75
CA ARG A 656 26.70 11.31 19.57
C ARG A 656 26.07 10.08 18.92
N GLY A 657 26.70 8.92 19.03
CA GLY A 657 26.35 7.70 18.30
C GLY A 657 25.81 6.58 19.17
N ILE A 658 26.54 5.47 19.29
CA ILE A 658 26.11 4.27 20.03
C ILE A 658 26.01 4.50 21.55
N HIS A 659 26.54 5.62 22.06
CA HIS A 659 26.39 6.04 23.46
C HIS A 659 25.45 7.23 23.63
N HIS A 660 24.58 7.49 22.64
CA HIS A 660 23.64 8.60 22.69
C HIS A 660 22.72 8.52 23.95
N PRO A 661 22.47 9.64 24.65
CA PRO A 661 21.67 9.64 25.88
C PRO A 661 20.23 9.17 25.65
N GLU A 662 19.61 9.61 24.55
CA GLU A 662 18.28 9.17 24.16
C GLU A 662 18.30 7.76 23.56
N GLU A 663 17.51 6.86 24.16
CA GLU A 663 17.48 5.44 23.79
C GLU A 663 17.06 5.23 22.33
N LYS A 664 16.00 5.89 21.86
CA LYS A 664 15.49 5.72 20.49
C LYS A 664 16.56 5.97 19.43
N ILE A 665 17.33 7.06 19.58
CA ILE A 665 18.44 7.38 18.68
C ILE A 665 19.54 6.34 18.80
N ARG A 666 19.93 5.99 20.04
CA ARG A 666 20.97 5.00 20.30
C ARG A 666 20.69 3.66 19.60
N LEU A 667 19.47 3.14 19.72
CA LEU A 667 19.04 1.89 19.09
C LEU A 667 19.15 1.93 17.57
N ARG A 668 18.78 3.05 16.95
CA ARG A 668 18.90 3.24 15.50
C ARG A 668 20.34 3.38 15.03
N VAL A 669 21.17 4.05 15.81
CA VAL A 669 22.60 4.18 15.49
C VAL A 669 23.31 2.83 15.55
N PHE A 670 22.86 1.86 16.37
CA PHE A 670 23.40 0.49 16.32
C PHE A 670 23.31 -0.12 14.91
N TYR A 671 22.15 0.03 14.26
CA TYR A 671 21.96 -0.41 12.88
C TYR A 671 22.81 0.39 11.90
N HIS A 672 22.81 1.73 12.01
CA HIS A 672 23.59 2.58 11.11
C HIS A 672 25.09 2.27 11.19
N PHE A 673 25.62 2.09 12.39
CA PHE A 673 27.01 1.73 12.60
C PHE A 673 27.34 0.36 12.02
N SER A 674 26.49 -0.65 12.31
CA SER A 674 26.62 -1.99 11.73
C SER A 674 26.66 -1.96 10.20
N ARG A 675 25.78 -1.16 9.58
CA ARG A 675 25.73 -1.01 8.14
C ARG A 675 26.95 -0.29 7.57
N PHE A 676 27.35 0.83 8.18
CA PHE A 676 28.50 1.61 7.75
C PHE A 676 29.79 0.78 7.72
N ILE A 677 30.03 -0.01 8.77
CA ILE A 677 31.21 -0.88 8.86
C ILE A 677 31.17 -2.00 7.81
N LYS A 678 30.02 -2.63 7.57
CA LYS A 678 29.89 -3.65 6.52
C LYS A 678 30.20 -3.09 5.13
N ASP A 679 29.77 -1.86 4.85
CA ASP A 679 29.97 -1.22 3.56
C ASP A 679 31.42 -0.70 3.36
N THR A 680 32.15 -0.42 4.44
CA THR A 680 33.52 0.16 4.42
C THR A 680 34.63 -0.81 4.87
N ARG A 681 34.28 -2.07 5.16
CA ARG A 681 35.14 -3.12 5.76
C ARG A 681 36.53 -3.30 5.17
N THR A 682 36.73 -2.98 3.89
CA THR A 682 38.03 -3.13 3.21
C THR A 682 39.05 -2.06 3.57
N TYR A 683 38.60 -0.91 4.07
CA TYR A 683 39.43 0.28 4.29
C TYR A 683 39.58 0.64 5.77
N ILE A 684 38.95 -0.11 6.68
CA ILE A 684 39.09 0.08 8.12
C ILE A 684 40.46 -0.45 8.55
N PRO A 685 41.32 0.36 9.18
CA PRO A 685 42.62 -0.11 9.63
C PRO A 685 42.47 -1.13 10.77
N PRO A 686 43.23 -2.25 10.77
CA PRO A 686 43.13 -3.29 11.81
C PRO A 686 43.34 -2.79 13.24
N ALA A 687 44.11 -1.71 13.42
CA ALA A 687 44.36 -1.09 14.72
C ALA A 687 43.09 -0.54 15.40
N TYR A 688 42.07 -0.15 14.63
CA TYR A 688 40.81 0.36 15.19
C TYR A 688 39.90 -0.76 15.70
N VAL A 689 40.08 -2.00 15.24
CA VAL A 689 39.19 -3.13 15.55
C VAL A 689 39.11 -3.39 17.04
N GLU A 690 40.26 -3.47 17.71
CA GLU A 690 40.31 -3.74 19.15
C GLU A 690 39.68 -2.60 19.95
N GLN A 691 39.98 -1.34 19.58
CA GLN A 691 39.39 -0.16 20.23
C GLN A 691 37.87 -0.13 20.07
N MET A 692 37.35 -0.42 18.87
CA MET A 692 35.91 -0.46 18.61
C MET A 692 35.21 -1.56 19.42
N VAL A 693 35.80 -2.76 19.50
CA VAL A 693 35.25 -3.85 20.30
C VAL A 693 35.25 -3.47 21.79
N GLN A 694 36.32 -2.82 22.28
CA GLN A 694 36.39 -2.33 23.66
C GLN A 694 35.32 -1.26 23.96
N SER A 695 35.11 -0.29 23.05
CA SER A 695 34.11 0.77 23.20
C SER A 695 32.65 0.29 23.16
N MET A 696 32.39 -0.97 22.80
CA MET A 696 31.05 -1.56 22.78
C MET A 696 30.78 -2.51 23.96
N GLN A 697 31.78 -2.82 24.81
CA GLN A 697 31.65 -3.88 25.82
C GLN A 697 30.51 -3.66 26.82
N ASP A 698 30.31 -2.42 27.25
CA ASP A 698 29.24 -2.02 28.16
C ASP A 698 27.85 -2.16 27.52
N LEU A 699 27.76 -1.99 26.20
CA LEU A 699 26.52 -2.14 25.41
C LEU A 699 26.20 -3.59 25.05
N LEU A 700 27.11 -4.54 25.27
CA LEU A 700 26.94 -5.98 24.96
C LEU A 700 26.37 -6.78 26.14
N ASN A 701 26.02 -6.13 27.25
CA ASN A 701 25.34 -6.81 28.35
C ASN A 701 23.87 -7.11 27.97
N VAL A 702 23.50 -8.38 27.97
CA VAL A 702 22.15 -8.83 27.61
C VAL A 702 21.28 -8.80 28.87
N ASN A 703 20.33 -7.88 28.93
CA ASN A 703 19.35 -7.81 30.01
C ASN A 703 17.95 -7.88 29.41
N ALA A 704 17.33 -9.06 29.48
CA ALA A 704 15.94 -9.22 29.08
C ALA A 704 15.02 -8.42 30.01
N VAL A 705 13.99 -7.79 29.46
CA VAL A 705 12.94 -7.11 30.22
C VAL A 705 11.61 -7.64 29.71
N LEU A 706 10.77 -8.16 30.61
CA LEU A 706 9.43 -8.60 30.26
C LEU A 706 8.53 -7.39 29.94
N PRO A 707 7.74 -7.44 28.85
CA PRO A 707 6.75 -6.41 28.57
C PRO A 707 5.62 -6.44 29.61
N SER A 708 4.97 -5.29 29.80
CA SER A 708 3.73 -5.21 30.56
C SER A 708 2.58 -5.69 29.68
N VAL A 709 1.87 -6.72 30.13
CA VAL A 709 0.75 -7.34 29.40
C VAL A 709 -0.52 -7.37 30.25
N ALA A 710 -1.67 -7.51 29.59
CA ALA A 710 -2.94 -7.73 30.28
C ALA A 710 -2.95 -9.09 31.02
N PRO A 711 -3.83 -9.30 32.02
CA PRO A 711 -3.82 -10.54 32.82
C PRO A 711 -4.07 -11.83 32.03
N ASP A 712 -4.68 -11.72 30.85
CA ASP A 712 -5.06 -12.77 29.93
C ASP A 712 -4.06 -13.00 28.78
N GLU A 713 -3.03 -12.17 28.67
CA GLU A 713 -2.01 -12.21 27.62
C GLU A 713 -0.70 -12.85 28.12
N ASP A 714 -0.05 -13.67 27.29
CA ASP A 714 1.23 -14.29 27.64
C ASP A 714 2.40 -13.29 27.49
N PRO A 715 3.10 -12.92 28.57
CA PRO A 715 4.24 -12.00 28.52
C PRO A 715 5.36 -12.45 27.58
N LEU A 716 5.56 -13.76 27.41
CA LEU A 716 6.60 -14.31 26.53
C LEU A 716 6.22 -14.22 25.06
N ALA A 717 4.93 -14.41 24.74
CA ALA A 717 4.43 -14.23 23.38
C ALA A 717 4.55 -12.75 22.96
N ARG A 718 4.09 -11.83 23.81
CA ARG A 718 4.17 -10.39 23.54
C ARG A 718 5.60 -9.89 23.36
N ALA A 719 6.54 -10.44 24.12
CA ALA A 719 7.97 -10.09 24.00
C ALA A 719 8.58 -10.48 22.64
N ASN A 720 7.95 -11.39 21.90
CA ASN A 720 8.45 -11.89 20.61
C ASN A 720 7.73 -11.27 19.39
N GLU A 721 6.61 -10.57 19.59
CA GLU A 721 5.85 -9.93 18.52
C GLU A 721 6.43 -8.57 18.10
N THR A 722 6.88 -7.77 19.07
CA THR A 722 7.33 -6.40 18.82
C THR A 722 8.84 -6.33 18.76
N ALA A 723 9.40 -5.83 17.66
CA ALA A 723 10.83 -5.57 17.55
C ALA A 723 11.25 -4.54 18.62
N GLY A 724 12.06 -4.98 19.57
CA GLY A 724 12.39 -4.20 20.78
C GLY A 724 13.82 -3.68 20.83
N THR A 725 14.20 -3.18 22.00
CA THR A 725 15.58 -2.78 22.32
C THR A 725 16.60 -3.89 22.04
N PHE A 726 16.21 -5.15 22.31
CA PHE A 726 17.08 -6.30 22.09
C PHE A 726 17.38 -6.55 20.60
N ASP A 727 16.40 -6.44 19.70
CA ASP A 727 16.63 -6.59 18.25
C ASP A 727 17.61 -5.56 17.72
N SER A 728 17.54 -4.34 18.24
CA SER A 728 18.51 -3.30 17.92
C SER A 728 19.90 -3.65 18.45
N GLN A 729 20.00 -4.17 19.68
CA GLN A 729 21.26 -4.64 20.28
C GLN A 729 21.90 -5.79 19.48
N LEU A 730 21.11 -6.66 18.85
CA LEU A 730 21.63 -7.74 17.99
C LEU A 730 22.48 -7.20 16.82
N ASN A 731 22.24 -5.96 16.35
CA ASN A 731 23.10 -5.31 15.34
C ASN A 731 24.53 -5.09 15.83
N LEU A 732 24.73 -4.85 17.14
CA LEU A 732 26.05 -4.73 17.75
C LEU A 732 26.76 -6.09 17.83
N PHE A 733 26.05 -7.15 18.23
CA PHE A 733 26.62 -8.50 18.20
C PHE A 733 27.04 -8.92 16.78
N GLU A 734 26.20 -8.63 15.78
CA GLU A 734 26.55 -8.89 14.38
C GLU A 734 27.77 -8.07 13.95
N LEU A 735 27.79 -6.78 14.31
CA LEU A 735 28.90 -5.87 14.02
C LEU A 735 30.23 -6.36 14.62
N VAL A 736 30.23 -6.81 15.88
CA VAL A 736 31.41 -7.40 16.51
C VAL A 736 31.91 -8.62 15.71
N GLY A 737 31.01 -9.49 15.25
CA GLY A 737 31.38 -10.60 14.37
C GLY A 737 32.05 -10.15 13.06
N VAL A 738 31.53 -9.07 12.44
CA VAL A 738 32.12 -8.47 11.23
C VAL A 738 33.50 -7.87 11.52
N LEU A 739 33.65 -7.15 12.64
CA LEU A 739 34.92 -6.54 13.06
C LEU A 739 36.02 -7.57 13.29
N ILE A 740 35.70 -8.67 13.98
CA ILE A 740 36.63 -9.78 14.24
C ILE A 740 37.10 -10.41 12.93
N THR A 741 36.25 -10.43 11.89
CA THR A 741 36.55 -11.08 10.61
C THR A 741 37.19 -10.17 9.57
N LEU A 742 37.44 -8.90 9.92
CA LEU A 742 38.09 -7.96 9.00
C LEU A 742 39.47 -8.45 8.50
N PRO A 743 39.85 -8.11 7.26
CA PRO A 743 41.17 -8.43 6.73
C PRO A 743 42.29 -7.86 7.60
N GLY A 744 43.34 -8.65 7.84
CA GLY A 744 44.48 -8.24 8.67
C GLY A 744 44.38 -8.65 10.14
N THR A 745 43.23 -9.12 10.62
CA THR A 745 43.09 -9.67 11.97
C THR A 745 43.67 -11.09 12.05
N GLY A 746 44.70 -11.31 12.87
CA GLY A 746 45.33 -12.62 13.06
C GLY A 746 44.42 -13.65 13.75
N GLN A 747 44.69 -14.95 13.55
CA GLN A 747 43.91 -16.07 14.12
C GLN A 747 43.83 -16.00 15.66
N GLU A 748 44.95 -15.70 16.33
CA GLU A 748 44.99 -15.59 17.80
C GLU A 748 44.16 -14.40 18.30
N ALA A 749 44.26 -13.24 17.63
CA ALA A 749 43.45 -12.07 17.95
C ALA A 749 41.95 -12.34 17.76
N LYS A 750 41.57 -13.09 16.72
CA LYS A 750 40.18 -13.51 16.50
C LYS A 750 39.65 -14.36 17.66
N VAL A 751 40.42 -15.36 18.10
CA VAL A 751 40.04 -16.21 19.23
C VAL A 751 39.96 -15.40 20.52
N SER A 752 40.91 -14.51 20.77
CA SER A 752 40.96 -13.66 21.96
C SER A 752 39.74 -12.73 22.05
N MET A 753 39.44 -11.99 20.98
CA MET A 753 38.28 -11.09 20.92
C MET A 753 36.95 -11.85 21.00
N LEU A 754 36.85 -13.01 20.35
CA LEU A 754 35.63 -13.82 20.42
C LEU A 754 35.41 -14.34 21.86
N LYS A 755 36.45 -14.76 22.56
CA LYS A 755 36.37 -15.14 23.98
C LYS A 755 35.98 -13.96 24.87
N LEU A 756 36.57 -12.79 24.64
CA LEU A 756 36.28 -11.56 25.39
C LEU A 756 34.78 -11.22 25.39
N VAL A 757 34.12 -11.42 24.24
CA VAL A 757 32.69 -11.09 24.08
C VAL A 757 31.78 -12.25 24.51
N THR A 758 32.17 -13.50 24.23
CA THR A 758 31.29 -14.67 24.48
C THR A 758 31.36 -15.19 25.92
N GLN A 759 32.47 -15.00 26.64
CA GLN A 759 32.70 -15.67 27.92
C GLN A 759 31.68 -15.28 28.98
N GLN A 760 31.39 -14.00 29.16
CA GLN A 760 30.40 -13.53 30.15
C GLN A 760 29.00 -14.06 29.82
N GLN A 761 28.60 -13.95 28.55
CA GLN A 761 27.27 -14.40 28.10
C GLN A 761 27.09 -15.93 28.22
N LEU A 762 28.16 -16.71 28.02
CA LEU A 762 28.16 -18.16 28.22
C LEU A 762 28.05 -18.56 29.69
N VAL A 763 28.73 -17.84 30.60
CA VAL A 763 28.61 -18.05 32.04
C VAL A 763 27.19 -17.76 32.50
N GLU A 764 26.60 -16.66 32.02
CA GLU A 764 25.22 -16.30 32.35
C GLU A 764 24.20 -17.32 31.80
N LEU A 765 24.36 -17.76 30.53
CA LEU A 765 23.46 -18.76 29.93
C LEU A 765 23.47 -20.07 30.72
N ARG A 766 24.65 -20.51 31.17
CA ARG A 766 24.79 -21.68 32.05
C ARG A 766 24.08 -21.48 33.38
N ALA A 767 24.37 -20.36 34.06
CA ALA A 767 23.80 -20.05 35.37
C ALA A 767 22.26 -19.98 35.32
N GLN A 768 21.69 -19.33 34.31
CA GLN A 768 20.23 -19.24 34.14
C GLN A 768 19.59 -20.59 33.79
N THR A 769 20.26 -21.42 32.99
CA THR A 769 19.79 -22.78 32.67
C THR A 769 19.79 -23.67 33.91
N GLU A 770 20.83 -23.58 34.75
CA GLU A 770 20.91 -24.31 36.02
C GLU A 770 19.87 -23.81 37.04
N ALA A 771 19.68 -22.49 37.14
CA ALA A 771 18.70 -21.87 38.03
C ALA A 771 17.27 -22.33 37.70
N PHE A 772 16.95 -22.45 36.41
CA PHE A 772 15.66 -22.98 35.95
C PHE A 772 15.43 -24.43 36.42
N ASN A 773 16.48 -25.27 36.47
CA ASN A 773 16.36 -26.63 36.99
C ASN A 773 16.14 -26.68 38.52
N ALA A 774 16.60 -25.66 39.25
CA ALA A 774 16.55 -25.62 40.71
C ALA A 774 15.29 -24.98 41.29
N SER A 775 14.53 -24.18 40.52
CA SER A 775 13.44 -23.33 41.00
C SER A 775 12.18 -23.42 40.15
N THR A 776 11.08 -22.84 40.63
CA THR A 776 9.83 -22.70 39.88
C THR A 776 10.06 -21.89 38.59
N PRO A 777 9.42 -22.26 37.45
CA PRO A 777 9.57 -21.54 36.18
C PRO A 777 9.27 -20.04 36.33
N ASN A 778 10.27 -19.19 36.06
CA ASN A 778 10.12 -17.74 36.00
C ASN A 778 10.18 -17.28 34.53
N PRO A 779 9.15 -16.60 33.98
CA PRO A 779 9.18 -16.10 32.61
C PRO A 779 10.40 -15.20 32.32
N GLN A 780 10.88 -14.46 33.32
CA GLN A 780 12.06 -13.61 33.19
C GLN A 780 13.33 -14.43 32.89
N THR A 781 13.50 -15.56 33.57
CA THR A 781 14.64 -16.47 33.32
C THR A 781 14.57 -17.07 31.93
N ILE A 782 13.37 -17.44 31.46
CA ILE A 782 13.15 -17.99 30.12
C ILE A 782 13.51 -16.94 29.05
N LEU A 783 13.04 -15.70 29.21
CA LEU A 783 13.34 -14.61 28.28
C LEU A 783 14.84 -14.24 28.29
N GLN A 784 15.50 -14.31 29.46
CA GLN A 784 16.95 -14.10 29.55
C GLN A 784 17.73 -15.17 28.79
N ILE A 785 17.38 -16.46 28.95
CA ILE A 785 17.97 -17.56 28.18
C ILE A 785 17.75 -17.35 26.68
N HIS A 786 16.52 -16.98 26.29
CA HIS A 786 16.16 -16.66 24.91
C HIS A 786 17.09 -15.58 24.30
N HIS A 787 17.24 -14.43 24.97
CA HIS A 787 18.10 -13.35 24.49
C HIS A 787 19.57 -13.76 24.43
N LEU A 788 20.08 -14.49 25.42
CA LEU A 788 21.48 -14.95 25.44
C LEU A 788 21.78 -15.90 24.26
N MET A 789 20.87 -16.81 23.93
CA MET A 789 21.00 -17.71 22.77
C MET A 789 21.07 -16.91 21.45
N LEU A 790 20.18 -15.92 21.29
CA LEU A 790 20.13 -15.08 20.10
C LEU A 790 21.37 -14.17 19.98
N ALA A 791 21.81 -13.55 21.07
CA ALA A 791 23.01 -12.71 21.10
C ALA A 791 24.27 -13.49 20.72
N LEU A 792 24.51 -14.64 21.37
CA LEU A 792 25.66 -15.49 21.10
C LEU A 792 25.68 -16.02 19.66
N SER A 793 24.53 -16.41 19.13
CA SER A 793 24.43 -16.89 17.75
C SER A 793 24.58 -15.79 16.70
N THR A 794 24.19 -14.56 17.01
CA THR A 794 24.26 -13.43 16.07
C THR A 794 25.71 -13.00 15.81
N LEU A 795 26.64 -13.25 16.75
CA LEU A 795 28.08 -13.10 16.49
C LEU A 795 28.53 -13.96 15.30
N ALA A 796 28.02 -15.20 15.19
CA ALA A 796 28.38 -16.11 14.11
C ALA A 796 27.88 -15.62 12.74
N LYS A 797 26.79 -14.86 12.70
CA LYS A 797 26.26 -14.23 11.47
C LYS A 797 27.25 -13.20 10.90
N GLY A 798 28.03 -12.53 11.73
CA GLY A 798 29.07 -11.59 11.28
C GLY A 798 30.22 -12.23 10.51
N PHE A 799 30.32 -13.56 10.49
CA PHE A 799 31.34 -14.33 9.74
C PHE A 799 30.90 -14.67 8.30
N ASP A 800 29.78 -14.11 7.84
CA ASP A 800 29.22 -14.37 6.51
C ASP A 800 30.25 -14.13 5.38
N GLY A 801 30.40 -15.10 4.48
CA GLY A 801 31.43 -15.14 3.43
C GLY A 801 32.70 -15.95 3.78
N HIS A 802 32.91 -16.36 5.04
CA HIS A 802 33.89 -17.37 5.43
C HIS A 802 33.26 -18.78 5.46
N GLU A 803 32.55 -19.17 4.40
CA GLU A 803 31.90 -20.49 4.34
C GLU A 803 32.93 -21.63 4.42
N GLN A 804 32.91 -22.38 5.52
CA GLN A 804 33.80 -23.52 5.73
C GLN A 804 33.25 -24.84 5.18
N ALA A 805 32.13 -24.81 4.45
CA ALA A 805 31.52 -26.03 3.91
C ALA A 805 32.48 -26.86 3.03
N LYS A 806 33.53 -26.24 2.47
CA LYS A 806 34.58 -26.88 1.66
C LYS A 806 36.00 -26.83 2.27
N ALA A 807 36.17 -26.24 3.47
CA ALA A 807 37.49 -26.11 4.09
C ALA A 807 37.94 -27.44 4.71
N THR A 808 39.15 -27.90 4.40
CA THR A 808 39.72 -29.17 4.89
C THR A 808 40.30 -29.07 6.31
N GLU A 809 40.66 -27.86 6.76
CA GLU A 809 41.20 -27.60 8.10
C GLU A 809 40.24 -26.72 8.91
N GLU A 810 40.02 -27.12 10.16
CA GLU A 810 39.16 -26.39 11.12
C GLU A 810 39.92 -25.19 11.71
N PRO A 811 39.46 -23.94 11.50
CA PRO A 811 40.10 -22.77 12.09
C PRO A 811 39.94 -22.68 13.61
N ALA A 812 40.93 -22.08 14.28
CA ALA A 812 41.01 -22.04 15.74
C ALA A 812 39.78 -21.41 16.43
N TRP A 813 39.10 -20.45 15.79
CA TRP A 813 37.91 -19.80 16.34
C TRP A 813 36.68 -20.72 16.40
N VAL A 814 36.64 -21.82 15.64
CA VAL A 814 35.52 -22.77 15.65
C VAL A 814 35.39 -23.46 17.02
N SER A 815 36.48 -23.60 17.76
CA SER A 815 36.47 -24.12 19.14
C SER A 815 35.57 -23.31 20.09
N VAL A 816 35.51 -21.99 19.91
CA VAL A 816 34.65 -21.11 20.71
C VAL A 816 33.19 -21.30 20.31
N LEU A 817 32.90 -21.42 19.00
CA LEU A 817 31.54 -21.68 18.50
C LEU A 817 31.02 -23.07 18.89
N LYS A 818 31.88 -24.09 18.98
CA LYS A 818 31.51 -25.41 19.56
C LYS A 818 31.01 -25.27 20.99
N THR A 819 31.74 -24.50 21.81
CA THR A 819 31.32 -24.22 23.20
C THR A 819 29.96 -23.52 23.23
N VAL A 820 29.72 -22.56 22.33
CA VAL A 820 28.41 -21.89 22.19
C VAL A 820 27.31 -22.87 21.79
N ALA A 821 27.52 -23.65 20.73
CA ALA A 821 26.55 -24.62 20.22
C ALA A 821 26.17 -25.66 21.29
N GLU A 822 27.15 -26.17 22.04
CA GLU A 822 26.94 -27.10 23.14
C GLU A 822 26.08 -26.50 24.25
N GLN A 823 26.35 -25.26 24.68
CA GLN A 823 25.52 -24.63 25.70
C GLN A 823 24.09 -24.35 25.23
N ILE A 824 23.92 -23.87 23.99
CA ILE A 824 22.58 -23.66 23.42
C ILE A 824 21.81 -24.99 23.35
N LEU A 825 22.48 -26.09 23.00
CA LEU A 825 21.85 -27.42 22.95
C LEU A 825 21.45 -27.93 24.34
N VAL A 826 22.25 -27.65 25.38
CA VAL A 826 21.92 -27.96 26.78
C VAL A 826 20.70 -27.15 27.24
N SER A 827 20.66 -25.85 26.95
CA SER A 827 19.51 -24.98 27.28
C SER A 827 18.24 -25.44 26.54
N LEU A 828 18.33 -25.74 25.24
CA LEU A 828 17.21 -26.30 24.46
C LEU A 828 16.71 -27.62 25.04
N SER A 829 17.62 -28.55 25.36
CA SER A 829 17.25 -29.87 25.89
C SER A 829 16.53 -29.79 27.24
N THR A 830 16.83 -28.75 28.02
CA THR A 830 16.26 -28.47 29.34
C THR A 830 14.91 -27.74 29.24
N LEU A 831 14.81 -26.73 28.37
CA LEU A 831 13.64 -25.87 28.20
C LEU A 831 12.81 -26.21 26.95
N ARG A 832 12.88 -27.46 26.50
CA ARG A 832 12.26 -27.94 25.24
C ARG A 832 10.76 -27.66 25.12
N ARG A 833 10.06 -27.40 26.22
CA ARG A 833 8.60 -27.12 26.28
C ARG A 833 8.18 -25.73 25.82
N PHE A 834 9.10 -24.78 25.84
CA PHE A 834 8.79 -23.40 25.51
C PHE A 834 9.06 -23.13 24.04
N VAL A 835 8.00 -22.75 23.29
CA VAL A 835 8.05 -22.39 21.87
C VAL A 835 9.14 -21.33 21.60
N ILE A 836 9.19 -20.28 22.43
CA ILE A 836 10.19 -19.20 22.32
C ILE A 836 11.63 -19.72 22.35
N ILE A 837 11.94 -20.73 23.16
CA ILE A 837 13.28 -21.33 23.24
C ILE A 837 13.58 -22.19 22.02
N ARG A 838 12.60 -22.98 21.54
CA ARG A 838 12.75 -23.77 20.31
C ARG A 838 12.99 -22.86 19.10
N ASN A 839 12.25 -21.77 18.99
CA ASN A 839 12.41 -20.74 17.97
C ASN A 839 13.81 -20.11 18.02
N ALA A 840 14.24 -19.66 19.20
CA ALA A 840 15.59 -19.10 19.35
C ALA A 840 16.69 -20.11 19.05
N ALA A 841 16.54 -21.38 19.46
CA ALA A 841 17.52 -22.42 19.15
C ALA A 841 17.61 -22.66 17.63
N ARG A 842 16.48 -22.78 16.93
CA ARG A 842 16.46 -22.92 15.46
C ARG A 842 17.14 -21.75 14.77
N GLY A 843 16.76 -20.52 15.14
CA GLY A 843 17.38 -19.31 14.62
C GLY A 843 18.87 -19.23 14.93
N ALA A 844 19.28 -19.64 16.13
CA ALA A 844 20.66 -19.66 16.55
C ALA A 844 21.51 -20.66 15.75
N PHE A 845 21.05 -21.91 15.63
CA PHE A 845 21.74 -22.92 14.86
C PHE A 845 21.77 -22.58 13.36
N ALA A 846 20.71 -21.99 12.81
CA ALA A 846 20.72 -21.52 11.42
C ALA A 846 21.82 -20.50 11.12
N ARG A 847 22.21 -19.68 12.11
CA ARG A 847 23.32 -18.71 12.01
C ARG A 847 24.70 -19.32 12.28
N ILE A 848 24.78 -20.33 13.14
CA ILE A 848 26.05 -20.99 13.52
C ILE A 848 26.51 -22.00 12.48
N VAL A 849 25.57 -22.77 11.88
CA VAL A 849 25.84 -23.84 10.92
C VAL A 849 26.68 -23.38 9.71
N PRO A 850 26.38 -22.25 9.04
CA PRO A 850 27.19 -21.77 7.91
C PRO A 850 28.66 -21.50 8.30
N THR A 851 28.90 -21.04 9.53
CA THR A 851 30.21 -20.64 10.04
C THR A 851 31.03 -21.84 10.54
N MET A 852 30.38 -22.81 11.19
CA MET A 852 31.04 -24.05 11.67
C MET A 852 31.22 -25.13 10.59
N GLY A 853 30.40 -25.12 9.54
CA GLY A 853 30.45 -26.12 8.48
C GLY A 853 30.23 -27.55 9.01
N ARG A 854 31.04 -28.50 8.54
CA ARG A 854 30.96 -29.93 8.90
C ARG A 854 31.16 -30.21 10.38
N SER A 855 31.84 -29.33 11.12
CA SER A 855 32.05 -29.45 12.56
C SER A 855 30.74 -29.42 13.37
N PHE A 856 29.62 -29.01 12.77
CA PHE A 856 28.32 -29.02 13.41
C PHE A 856 27.56 -30.36 13.27
N LEU A 857 27.91 -31.21 12.30
CA LEU A 857 27.19 -32.46 12.00
C LEU A 857 26.97 -33.39 13.22
N PRO A 858 27.94 -33.56 14.16
CA PRO A 858 27.75 -34.40 15.34
C PRO A 858 26.59 -33.98 16.25
N TYR A 859 26.18 -32.71 16.22
CA TYR A 859 25.11 -32.17 17.07
C TYR A 859 23.71 -32.31 16.44
N VAL A 860 23.62 -32.63 15.14
CA VAL A 860 22.36 -32.66 14.38
C VAL A 860 21.33 -33.66 14.93
N PRO A 861 21.69 -34.92 15.26
CA PRO A 861 20.70 -35.88 15.77
C PRO A 861 20.03 -35.41 17.07
N THR A 862 20.83 -35.00 18.05
CA THR A 862 20.34 -34.51 19.36
C THR A 862 19.51 -33.23 19.20
N MET A 863 19.93 -32.33 18.31
CA MET A 863 19.19 -31.09 18.03
C MET A 863 17.81 -31.38 17.43
N ILE A 864 17.71 -32.29 16.45
CA ILE A 864 16.44 -32.62 15.84
C ILE A 864 15.51 -33.30 16.87
N GLU A 865 16.04 -34.22 17.68
CA GLU A 865 15.26 -34.87 18.74
C GLU A 865 14.70 -33.85 19.75
N ALA A 866 15.52 -32.88 20.15
CA ALA A 866 15.12 -31.84 21.10
C ALA A 866 14.05 -30.88 20.53
N LEU A 867 14.06 -30.62 19.22
CA LEU A 867 13.09 -29.75 18.55
C LEU A 867 11.78 -30.46 18.22
N LEU A 868 11.84 -31.72 17.76
CA LEU A 868 10.69 -32.40 17.16
C LEU A 868 9.64 -32.83 18.20
N ASN A 869 10.03 -33.21 19.42
CA ASN A 869 9.12 -33.90 20.35
C ASN A 869 7.90 -33.07 20.82
N GLU A 870 8.01 -31.76 20.95
CA GLU A 870 6.97 -30.88 21.54
C GLU A 870 6.51 -29.76 20.59
N MET A 871 6.71 -29.94 19.29
CA MET A 871 6.45 -28.94 18.25
C MET A 871 4.95 -28.80 17.93
N GLY A 872 4.45 -27.56 17.88
CA GLY A 872 3.10 -27.22 17.43
C GLY A 872 2.96 -27.02 15.91
N GLU A 873 1.75 -26.66 15.46
CA GLU A 873 1.44 -26.42 14.04
C GLU A 873 2.21 -25.23 13.47
N ALA A 874 2.09 -24.06 14.13
CA ALA A 874 2.76 -22.82 13.75
C ALA A 874 4.30 -22.98 13.62
N GLU A 875 4.91 -23.87 14.42
CA GLU A 875 6.35 -24.11 14.40
C GLU A 875 6.83 -25.05 13.29
N MET A 876 5.92 -25.82 12.68
CA MET A 876 6.29 -26.89 11.74
C MET A 876 6.85 -26.34 10.43
N ALA A 877 6.27 -25.26 9.91
CA ALA A 877 6.74 -24.61 8.68
C ALA A 877 8.20 -24.12 8.81
N ASP A 878 8.51 -23.44 9.92
CA ASP A 878 9.86 -22.97 10.25
C ASP A 878 10.87 -24.11 10.44
N PHE A 879 10.44 -25.20 11.07
CA PHE A 879 11.30 -26.38 11.22
C PHE A 879 11.64 -27.01 9.88
N ILE A 880 10.67 -27.11 8.97
CA ILE A 880 10.90 -27.62 7.62
C ILE A 880 11.89 -26.71 6.88
N GLN A 881 11.73 -25.39 6.99
CA GLN A 881 12.67 -24.43 6.39
C GLN A 881 14.08 -24.58 6.97
N PHE A 882 14.20 -24.88 8.27
CA PHE A 882 15.46 -25.18 8.91
C PHE A 882 16.07 -26.51 8.42
N LEU A 883 15.28 -27.57 8.20
CA LEU A 883 15.76 -28.81 7.58
C LEU A 883 16.24 -28.61 6.14
N ILE A 884 15.57 -27.74 5.37
CA ILE A 884 15.99 -27.38 4.02
C ILE A 884 17.41 -26.78 4.00
N LEU A 885 17.81 -26.01 5.03
CA LEU A 885 19.19 -25.51 5.16
C LEU A 885 20.21 -26.65 5.17
N PHE A 886 19.93 -27.73 5.89
CA PHE A 886 20.80 -28.90 5.96
C PHE A 886 20.82 -29.70 4.65
N VAL A 887 19.66 -29.91 4.03
CA VAL A 887 19.58 -30.55 2.71
C VAL A 887 20.40 -29.80 1.67
N ASN A 888 20.33 -28.47 1.68
CA ASN A 888 21.07 -27.63 0.74
C ASN A 888 22.59 -27.63 1.00
N LYS A 889 23.02 -27.70 2.27
CA LYS A 889 24.46 -27.58 2.65
C LYS A 889 25.19 -28.92 2.77
N PHE A 890 24.52 -29.97 3.24
CA PHE A 890 25.10 -31.29 3.56
C PHE A 890 24.19 -32.44 3.08
N PRO A 891 23.88 -32.52 1.78
CA PRO A 891 22.89 -33.48 1.26
C PRO A 891 23.27 -34.94 1.53
N GLU A 892 24.54 -35.32 1.33
CA GLU A 892 25.00 -36.70 1.53
C GLU A 892 25.01 -37.07 3.02
N GLU A 893 25.54 -36.19 3.86
CA GLU A 893 25.73 -36.45 5.29
C GLU A 893 24.41 -36.45 6.09
N VAL A 894 23.37 -35.77 5.60
CA VAL A 894 22.06 -35.68 6.28
C VAL A 894 21.04 -36.69 5.75
N SER A 895 21.33 -37.34 4.62
CA SER A 895 20.42 -38.31 3.97
C SER A 895 19.98 -39.44 4.90
N GLU A 896 20.88 -39.99 5.72
CA GLU A 896 20.56 -41.08 6.66
C GLU A 896 19.63 -40.59 7.79
N THR A 897 19.92 -39.43 8.36
CA THR A 897 19.09 -38.79 9.38
C THR A 897 17.69 -38.45 8.84
N LEU A 898 17.61 -37.91 7.62
CA LEU A 898 16.33 -37.62 6.96
C LEU A 898 15.54 -38.91 6.69
N ASN A 899 16.21 -39.96 6.23
CA ASN A 899 15.59 -41.28 6.04
C ASN A 899 14.98 -41.83 7.34
N ALA A 900 15.64 -41.61 8.47
CA ALA A 900 15.12 -42.03 9.77
C ALA A 900 13.88 -41.24 10.22
N LEU A 901 13.76 -39.96 9.84
CA LEU A 901 12.75 -39.03 10.37
C LEU A 901 11.57 -38.76 9.44
N LEU A 902 11.72 -39.00 8.14
CA LEU A 902 10.78 -38.55 7.11
C LEU A 902 9.35 -39.04 7.33
N THR A 903 9.19 -40.30 7.71
CA THR A 903 7.88 -40.90 7.99
C THR A 903 7.14 -40.15 9.10
N ASP A 904 7.79 -39.96 10.25
CA ASP A 904 7.18 -39.27 11.38
C ASP A 904 6.91 -37.79 11.08
N LEU A 905 7.79 -37.15 10.30
CA LEU A 905 7.63 -35.77 9.86
C LEU A 905 6.42 -35.61 8.94
N VAL A 906 6.29 -36.42 7.89
CA VAL A 906 5.18 -36.34 6.93
C VAL A 906 3.84 -36.61 7.60
N MET A 907 3.77 -37.60 8.49
CA MET A 907 2.54 -37.91 9.22
C MET A 907 2.07 -36.73 10.10
N ARG A 908 3.01 -36.02 10.75
CA ARG A 908 2.69 -34.82 11.53
C ARG A 908 2.28 -33.64 10.65
N ILE A 909 2.96 -33.42 9.53
CA ILE A 909 2.58 -32.38 8.55
C ILE A 909 1.14 -32.61 8.07
N PHE A 910 0.78 -33.85 7.74
CA PHE A 910 -0.59 -34.18 7.31
C PHE A 910 -1.61 -34.11 8.43
N HIS A 911 -1.22 -34.35 9.68
CA HIS A 911 -2.11 -34.11 10.82
C HIS A 911 -2.56 -32.65 10.88
N PHE A 912 -1.63 -31.70 10.72
CA PHE A 912 -1.93 -30.26 10.73
C PHE A 912 -2.67 -29.79 9.47
N ILE A 913 -2.20 -30.17 8.27
CA ILE A 913 -2.84 -29.75 7.01
C ILE A 913 -4.31 -30.19 6.90
N ASN A 914 -4.67 -31.31 7.53
CA ASN A 914 -6.04 -31.86 7.50
C ASN A 914 -6.97 -31.30 8.59
N GLN A 915 -6.51 -30.36 9.42
CA GLN A 915 -7.39 -29.68 10.38
C GLN A 915 -8.34 -28.70 9.65
N PRO A 916 -9.59 -28.52 10.15
CA PRO A 916 -10.52 -27.56 9.58
C PRO A 916 -10.06 -26.12 9.90
N VAL A 917 -10.09 -25.26 8.88
CA VAL A 917 -9.82 -23.83 9.02
C VAL A 917 -11.01 -23.17 9.72
N THR A 918 -10.80 -22.55 10.88
CA THR A 918 -11.85 -21.86 11.64
C THR A 918 -11.71 -20.34 11.61
N GLY A 919 -10.53 -19.82 11.25
CA GLY A 919 -10.26 -18.39 11.06
C GLY A 919 -9.23 -18.08 9.96
N THR A 920 -8.98 -16.78 9.75
CA THR A 920 -8.00 -16.30 8.75
C THR A 920 -6.57 -16.75 9.09
N ASP A 921 -6.21 -16.78 10.38
CA ASP A 921 -4.86 -17.15 10.83
C ASP A 921 -4.56 -18.63 10.54
N ASP A 922 -5.50 -19.54 10.84
CA ASP A 922 -5.41 -20.96 10.48
C ASP A 922 -5.20 -21.14 8.96
N GLU A 923 -5.86 -20.32 8.13
CA GLU A 923 -5.70 -20.38 6.68
C GLU A 923 -4.28 -19.97 6.23
N VAL A 924 -3.72 -18.93 6.85
CA VAL A 924 -2.34 -18.47 6.59
C VAL A 924 -1.35 -19.54 7.00
N GLU A 925 -1.42 -20.05 8.23
CA GLU A 925 -0.51 -21.07 8.77
C GLU A 925 -0.53 -22.34 7.92
N ARG A 926 -1.73 -22.84 7.57
CA ARG A 926 -1.87 -24.01 6.70
C ARG A 926 -1.25 -23.79 5.33
N ASN A 927 -1.44 -22.61 4.74
CA ASN A 927 -0.85 -22.26 3.44
C ASN A 927 0.69 -22.17 3.51
N GLU A 928 1.24 -21.66 4.61
CA GLU A 928 2.69 -21.62 4.84
C GLU A 928 3.28 -23.01 5.04
N LEU A 929 2.62 -23.86 5.82
CA LEU A 929 3.01 -25.25 6.02
C LEU A 929 3.00 -26.05 4.71
N GLN A 930 1.96 -25.87 3.87
CA GLN A 930 1.89 -26.48 2.55
C GLN A 930 3.06 -26.02 1.65
N LYS A 931 3.40 -24.73 1.65
CA LYS A 931 4.56 -24.21 0.89
C LYS A 931 5.87 -24.80 1.41
N ALA A 932 6.06 -24.84 2.73
CA ALA A 932 7.26 -25.39 3.35
C ALA A 932 7.44 -26.87 2.99
N TYR A 933 6.37 -27.66 3.08
CA TYR A 933 6.34 -29.07 2.68
C TYR A 933 6.75 -29.27 1.22
N LEU A 934 6.13 -28.53 0.29
CA LEU A 934 6.47 -28.62 -1.13
C LEU A 934 7.93 -28.19 -1.40
N ASN A 935 8.43 -27.16 -0.70
CA ASN A 935 9.80 -26.71 -0.82
C ASN A 935 10.82 -27.74 -0.30
N LEU A 936 10.47 -28.51 0.75
CA LEU A 936 11.33 -29.58 1.25
C LEU A 936 11.54 -30.65 0.20
N ILE A 937 10.45 -31.16 -0.39
CA ILE A 937 10.52 -32.17 -1.45
C ILE A 937 11.26 -31.59 -2.66
N ASN A 938 10.98 -30.34 -3.03
CA ASN A 938 11.66 -29.68 -4.14
C ASN A 938 13.18 -29.51 -3.90
N SER A 939 13.60 -29.24 -2.67
CA SER A 939 15.01 -29.18 -2.27
C SER A 939 15.66 -30.56 -2.31
N MET A 940 14.96 -31.60 -1.85
CA MET A 940 15.42 -33.00 -1.95
C MET A 940 15.64 -33.43 -3.40
N VAL A 941 14.72 -33.07 -4.31
CA VAL A 941 14.90 -33.27 -5.76
C VAL A 941 16.12 -32.49 -6.25
N GLY A 942 16.21 -31.19 -5.95
CA GLY A 942 17.29 -30.33 -6.45
C GLY A 942 18.70 -30.80 -6.07
N HIS A 943 18.86 -31.41 -4.90
CA HIS A 943 20.16 -31.90 -4.38
C HIS A 943 20.36 -33.42 -4.57
N GLY A 944 19.47 -34.11 -5.29
CA GLY A 944 19.63 -35.53 -5.63
C GLY A 944 19.43 -36.51 -4.49
N ILE A 945 18.81 -36.10 -3.37
CA ILE A 945 18.53 -36.97 -2.21
C ILE A 945 17.09 -37.50 -2.19
N ILE A 946 16.32 -37.25 -3.24
CA ILE A 946 14.92 -37.71 -3.36
C ILE A 946 14.77 -39.25 -3.30
N GLY A 947 15.86 -39.99 -3.55
CA GLY A 947 15.93 -41.45 -3.35
C GLY A 947 15.57 -41.91 -1.93
N VAL A 948 15.65 -41.03 -0.93
CA VAL A 948 15.20 -41.28 0.45
C VAL A 948 13.70 -41.64 0.52
N LEU A 949 12.87 -41.15 -0.41
CA LEU A 949 11.44 -41.51 -0.48
C LEU A 949 11.21 -42.98 -0.86
N ARG A 950 12.22 -43.66 -1.42
CA ARG A 950 12.12 -45.03 -1.95
C ARG A 950 12.77 -46.09 -1.07
N THR A 951 13.27 -45.72 0.10
CA THR A 951 13.82 -46.70 1.05
C THR A 951 12.72 -47.61 1.57
N GLU A 952 13.07 -48.82 2.02
CA GLU A 952 12.10 -49.77 2.58
C GLU A 952 11.22 -49.16 3.69
N LYS A 953 11.77 -48.20 4.42
CA LYS A 953 11.07 -47.47 5.49
C LYS A 953 10.03 -46.49 4.97
N ASN A 954 10.32 -45.72 3.91
CA ASN A 954 9.47 -44.62 3.44
C ASN A 954 8.57 -45.00 2.25
N MET A 955 8.84 -46.12 1.57
CA MET A 955 8.06 -46.58 0.42
C MET A 955 6.55 -46.65 0.67
N PRO A 956 6.04 -47.06 1.85
CA PRO A 956 4.60 -47.07 2.13
C PRO A 956 3.92 -45.69 2.06
N LEU A 957 4.67 -44.59 2.21
CA LEU A 957 4.16 -43.21 2.17
C LEU A 957 4.27 -42.58 0.78
N PHE A 958 4.91 -43.25 -0.17
CA PHE A 958 5.25 -42.68 -1.47
C PHE A 958 4.01 -42.21 -2.24
N ASP A 959 2.97 -43.07 -2.32
CA ASP A 959 1.73 -42.74 -3.04
C ASP A 959 0.99 -41.59 -2.34
N THR A 960 0.95 -41.59 -1.01
CA THR A 960 0.33 -40.49 -0.23
C THR A 960 1.02 -39.15 -0.48
N ILE A 961 2.35 -39.15 -0.64
CA ILE A 961 3.13 -37.94 -0.95
C ILE A 961 2.85 -37.44 -2.38
N LEU A 962 2.65 -38.33 -3.35
CA LEU A 962 2.27 -37.92 -4.70
C LEU A 962 0.86 -37.33 -4.72
N GLU A 963 -0.08 -37.97 -4.03
CA GLU A 963 -1.46 -37.48 -3.91
C GLU A 963 -1.53 -36.14 -3.19
N SER A 964 -0.75 -35.94 -2.12
CA SER A 964 -0.73 -34.66 -1.39
C SER A 964 -0.26 -33.49 -2.27
N ILE A 965 0.73 -33.70 -3.15
CA ILE A 965 1.20 -32.67 -4.09
C ILE A 965 0.09 -32.32 -5.08
N THR A 966 -0.67 -33.31 -5.57
CA THR A 966 -1.82 -33.05 -6.45
C THR A 966 -2.95 -32.32 -5.72
N PHE A 967 -3.21 -32.65 -4.46
CA PHE A 967 -4.16 -31.94 -3.61
C PHE A 967 -3.75 -30.47 -3.40
N CYS A 968 -2.46 -30.20 -3.14
CA CYS A 968 -1.93 -28.83 -3.05
C CYS A 968 -2.11 -28.04 -4.36
N ALA A 969 -2.00 -28.69 -5.52
CA ALA A 969 -2.26 -28.05 -6.81
C ALA A 969 -3.75 -27.68 -7.02
N GLN A 970 -4.69 -28.34 -6.33
CA GLN A 970 -6.12 -28.06 -6.44
C GLN A 970 -6.63 -26.95 -5.52
N GLN A 971 -5.84 -26.56 -4.52
CA GLN A 971 -6.16 -25.51 -3.54
C GLN A 971 -6.33 -24.14 -4.20
N GLU A 972 -7.05 -23.23 -3.54
CA GLU A 972 -7.32 -21.88 -4.05
C GLU A 972 -6.10 -20.96 -4.00
N ASN A 973 -5.17 -21.19 -3.07
CA ASN A 973 -3.96 -20.40 -2.91
C ASN A 973 -3.02 -20.51 -4.14
N ASN A 974 -2.88 -19.41 -4.89
CA ASN A 974 -2.05 -19.34 -6.08
C ASN A 974 -0.56 -19.67 -5.82
N GLY A 975 -0.03 -19.32 -4.65
CA GLY A 975 1.37 -19.58 -4.29
C GLY A 975 1.65 -21.07 -4.10
N VAL A 976 0.78 -21.77 -3.35
CA VAL A 976 0.86 -23.22 -3.14
C VAL A 976 0.69 -23.95 -4.48
N ARG A 977 -0.35 -23.57 -5.24
CA ARG A 977 -0.67 -24.15 -6.53
C ARG A 977 0.49 -24.06 -7.53
N LYS A 978 1.08 -22.87 -7.68
CA LYS A 978 2.26 -22.66 -8.52
C LYS A 978 3.40 -23.60 -8.14
N LEU A 979 3.74 -23.64 -6.85
CA LEU A 979 4.84 -24.46 -6.35
C LEU A 979 4.60 -25.96 -6.57
N ALA A 980 3.35 -26.42 -6.40
CA ALA A 980 2.96 -27.80 -6.66
C ALA A 980 3.16 -28.17 -8.14
N PHE A 981 2.71 -27.33 -9.09
CA PHE A 981 2.92 -27.58 -10.52
C PHE A 981 4.41 -27.58 -10.92
N THR A 982 5.21 -26.67 -10.35
CA THR A 982 6.67 -26.66 -10.56
C THR A 982 7.32 -27.96 -10.05
N LEU A 983 6.91 -28.43 -8.87
CA LEU A 983 7.41 -29.68 -8.29
C LEU A 983 7.00 -30.90 -9.13
N LEU A 984 5.73 -30.97 -9.55
CA LEU A 984 5.23 -32.05 -10.40
C LEU A 984 6.02 -32.16 -11.72
N ALA A 985 6.35 -31.03 -12.35
CA ALA A 985 7.16 -31.02 -13.57
C ALA A 985 8.55 -31.62 -13.33
N ARG A 986 9.20 -31.29 -12.20
CA ARG A 986 10.49 -31.90 -11.83
C ARG A 986 10.37 -33.39 -11.52
N LEU A 987 9.33 -33.81 -10.81
CA LEU A 987 9.10 -35.23 -10.51
C LEU A 987 8.86 -36.06 -11.78
N VAL A 988 8.16 -35.51 -12.78
CA VAL A 988 8.02 -36.16 -14.10
C VAL A 988 9.39 -36.38 -14.74
N VAL A 989 10.32 -35.42 -14.65
CA VAL A 989 11.69 -35.60 -15.15
C VAL A 989 12.41 -36.73 -14.40
N VAL A 990 12.38 -36.73 -13.07
CA VAL A 990 13.10 -37.71 -12.25
C VAL A 990 12.57 -39.13 -12.47
N TYR A 991 11.25 -39.34 -12.33
CA TYR A 991 10.65 -40.67 -12.31
C TYR A 991 10.38 -41.28 -13.69
N THR A 992 10.63 -40.54 -14.77
CA THR A 992 10.68 -41.09 -16.14
C THR A 992 12.10 -41.46 -16.58
N GLY A 993 13.07 -41.48 -15.66
CA GLY A 993 14.46 -41.86 -15.93
C GLY A 993 15.36 -40.70 -16.40
N GLY A 994 15.00 -39.45 -16.09
CA GLY A 994 15.85 -38.28 -16.28
C GLY A 994 16.94 -38.15 -15.21
N SER A 995 17.53 -36.96 -15.08
CA SER A 995 18.55 -36.71 -14.05
C SER A 995 17.95 -36.76 -12.64
N ASP A 996 18.73 -37.23 -11.68
CA ASP A 996 18.33 -37.30 -10.26
C ASP A 996 18.00 -35.92 -9.66
N THR A 997 18.44 -34.85 -10.31
CA THR A 997 18.19 -33.45 -9.91
C THR A 997 16.97 -32.80 -10.58
N GLY A 998 16.22 -33.56 -11.39
CA GLY A 998 15.03 -33.04 -12.10
C GLY A 998 15.34 -32.05 -13.23
N SER A 999 16.61 -31.95 -13.65
CA SER A 999 17.05 -31.06 -14.73
C SER A 999 16.96 -31.74 -16.11
N THR A 1000 16.40 -31.04 -17.10
CA THR A 1000 16.40 -31.49 -18.51
C THR A 1000 17.80 -31.32 -19.12
N PRO A 1001 18.33 -32.30 -19.88
CA PRO A 1001 19.56 -32.10 -20.64
C PRO A 1001 19.32 -31.01 -21.69
N THR A 1002 20.06 -29.91 -21.60
CA THR A 1002 19.97 -28.77 -22.52
C THR A 1002 20.44 -29.17 -23.92
N THR A 1003 19.54 -29.20 -24.89
CA THR A 1003 19.91 -29.16 -26.31
C THR A 1003 20.42 -27.77 -26.68
N SER A 1004 21.63 -27.74 -27.24
CA SER A 1004 22.32 -26.57 -27.78
C SER A 1004 21.48 -25.81 -28.82
N GLY A 1005 21.24 -24.52 -28.58
CA GLY A 1005 20.69 -23.57 -29.56
C GLY A 1005 20.99 -22.15 -29.13
N GLY A 1006 22.02 -21.54 -29.71
CA GLY A 1006 22.59 -20.27 -29.26
C GLY A 1006 21.68 -19.05 -29.45
N LYS A 1007 21.74 -18.14 -28.47
CA LYS A 1007 21.60 -16.69 -28.66
C LYS A 1007 22.43 -16.01 -27.57
N GLY A 1008 23.47 -15.29 -28.00
CA GLY A 1008 24.21 -14.40 -27.12
C GLY A 1008 23.39 -13.15 -26.85
N ASP A 1009 23.28 -12.77 -25.58
CA ASP A 1009 23.55 -11.40 -25.16
C ASP A 1009 23.95 -11.36 -23.68
N ALA A 1010 24.83 -10.43 -23.35
CA ALA A 1010 25.60 -10.36 -22.13
C ALA A 1010 24.91 -9.54 -21.04
N GLY A 1011 25.11 -9.95 -19.77
CA GLY A 1011 25.16 -9.01 -18.64
C GLY A 1011 24.31 -9.35 -17.42
N SER A 1012 24.78 -10.26 -16.55
CA SER A 1012 24.80 -10.01 -15.10
C SER A 1012 25.81 -10.94 -14.43
N GLY A 1013 26.85 -10.37 -13.85
CA GLY A 1013 27.80 -11.09 -13.01
C GLY A 1013 27.26 -11.25 -11.59
N SER A 1014 27.22 -12.49 -11.12
CA SER A 1014 27.63 -12.84 -9.76
C SER A 1014 28.80 -13.80 -9.91
N ALA A 1015 29.96 -13.36 -9.45
CA ALA A 1015 31.22 -14.08 -9.54
C ALA A 1015 31.38 -14.97 -8.29
N ALA A 1016 31.30 -16.28 -8.48
CA ALA A 1016 32.05 -17.24 -7.68
C ALA A 1016 33.04 -17.89 -8.64
N ALA A 1017 34.31 -17.50 -8.51
CA ALA A 1017 35.40 -18.04 -9.28
C ALA A 1017 35.66 -19.48 -8.85
N ASN A 1018 35.67 -20.42 -9.81
CA ASN A 1018 36.23 -21.74 -9.59
C ASN A 1018 37.02 -22.13 -10.83
N GLY A 1019 38.30 -21.80 -10.82
CA GLY A 1019 39.29 -22.37 -11.73
C GLY A 1019 40.19 -23.28 -10.91
N SER A 1020 40.16 -24.59 -11.20
CA SER A 1020 41.38 -25.39 -11.24
C SER A 1020 41.11 -26.72 -11.94
N ALA A 1021 41.99 -27.02 -12.89
CA ALA A 1021 42.14 -28.30 -13.55
C ALA A 1021 43.12 -29.17 -12.75
N ASN A 1022 42.82 -30.46 -12.58
CA ASN A 1022 43.72 -31.54 -12.99
C ASN A 1022 43.05 -32.92 -12.82
N GLY A 1023 43.38 -33.83 -13.73
CA GLY A 1023 42.91 -35.21 -13.70
C GLY A 1023 43.76 -36.13 -12.83
N GLY A 1024 43.26 -37.36 -12.66
CA GLY A 1024 44.08 -38.52 -12.33
C GLY A 1024 43.68 -39.31 -11.08
N GLN A 1025 43.14 -40.51 -11.34
CA GLN A 1025 43.18 -41.74 -10.52
C GLN A 1025 42.20 -41.96 -9.36
N ALA A 1026 41.18 -42.77 -9.71
CA ALA A 1026 40.54 -43.85 -8.96
C ALA A 1026 40.99 -44.11 -7.50
N GLY A 1027 40.03 -43.96 -6.59
CA GLY A 1027 40.01 -44.58 -5.26
C GLY A 1027 38.57 -45.00 -4.96
N ALA A 1028 38.35 -46.31 -4.81
CA ALA A 1028 37.05 -46.91 -4.57
C ALA A 1028 36.55 -46.62 -3.14
N SER A 1029 35.34 -46.07 -3.01
CA SER A 1029 34.54 -46.14 -1.78
C SER A 1029 33.09 -46.35 -2.16
N ALA A 1030 32.48 -47.37 -1.55
CA ALA A 1030 31.21 -47.99 -1.92
C ALA A 1030 30.05 -46.99 -2.04
N GLY A 1031 29.66 -46.70 -3.28
CA GLY A 1031 28.49 -45.90 -3.61
C GLY A 1031 27.21 -46.73 -3.46
N VAL A 1032 26.18 -46.09 -2.90
CA VAL A 1032 24.79 -46.49 -3.10
C VAL A 1032 24.57 -46.59 -4.61
N SER A 1033 24.17 -47.77 -5.07
CA SER A 1033 24.04 -48.11 -6.48
C SER A 1033 23.22 -47.08 -7.24
N ALA A 1034 23.78 -46.55 -8.33
CA ALA A 1034 23.05 -45.85 -9.40
C ALA A 1034 22.09 -46.83 -10.09
N GLY A 1035 20.95 -47.11 -9.45
CA GLY A 1035 19.80 -47.76 -10.06
C GLY A 1035 18.91 -46.70 -10.68
N THR A 1036 18.40 -46.94 -11.89
CA THR A 1036 17.48 -46.06 -12.60
C THR A 1036 16.37 -45.57 -11.66
N MET A 1037 16.17 -44.26 -11.57
CA MET A 1037 15.10 -43.66 -10.76
C MET A 1037 13.69 -43.81 -11.36
N ALA A 1038 13.58 -44.50 -12.50
CA ALA A 1038 12.32 -44.81 -13.15
C ALA A 1038 11.45 -45.72 -12.27
N ILE A 1039 10.18 -45.34 -12.10
CA ILE A 1039 9.20 -46.10 -11.32
C ILE A 1039 8.24 -46.81 -12.29
N PRO A 1040 8.18 -48.15 -12.28
CA PRO A 1040 7.18 -48.89 -13.03
C PRO A 1040 5.76 -48.46 -12.63
N GLY A 1041 4.93 -48.06 -13.58
CA GLY A 1041 3.54 -47.63 -13.33
C GLY A 1041 3.35 -46.12 -13.08
N PHE A 1042 4.41 -45.32 -12.91
CA PHE A 1042 4.29 -43.85 -12.81
C PHE A 1042 3.65 -43.21 -14.06
N GLU A 1043 3.71 -43.92 -15.17
CA GLU A 1043 3.02 -43.59 -16.41
C GLU A 1043 1.49 -43.46 -16.23
N GLN A 1044 0.88 -44.32 -15.42
CA GLN A 1044 -0.55 -44.26 -15.11
C GLN A 1044 -0.86 -42.99 -14.32
N PHE A 1045 -0.02 -42.62 -13.36
CA PHE A 1045 -0.17 -41.38 -12.60
C PHE A 1045 -0.11 -40.12 -13.48
N ILE A 1046 0.78 -40.09 -14.49
CA ILE A 1046 0.84 -38.99 -15.46
C ILE A 1046 -0.49 -38.83 -16.21
N TYR A 1047 -1.04 -39.93 -16.73
CA TYR A 1047 -2.23 -39.88 -17.57
C TYR A 1047 -3.53 -39.75 -16.77
N GLU A 1048 -3.68 -40.49 -15.68
CA GLU A 1048 -4.92 -40.54 -14.90
C GLU A 1048 -5.04 -39.38 -13.90
N ARG A 1049 -3.93 -38.75 -13.49
CA ARG A 1049 -3.94 -37.66 -12.49
C ARG A 1049 -3.37 -36.35 -12.99
N LEU A 1050 -2.16 -36.32 -13.57
CA LEU A 1050 -1.49 -35.04 -13.88
C LEU A 1050 -2.08 -34.30 -15.08
N ILE A 1051 -2.42 -35.00 -16.16
CA ILE A 1051 -3.05 -34.38 -17.32
C ILE A 1051 -4.43 -33.81 -16.95
N PRO A 1052 -5.35 -34.56 -16.30
CA PRO A 1052 -6.63 -34.03 -15.84
C PRO A 1052 -6.49 -32.80 -14.93
N LEU A 1053 -5.57 -32.86 -13.96
CA LEU A 1053 -5.32 -31.79 -13.01
C LEU A 1053 -5.01 -30.44 -13.69
N CYS A 1054 -4.27 -30.43 -14.80
CA CYS A 1054 -3.92 -29.21 -15.53
C CYS A 1054 -5.16 -28.45 -16.03
N PHE A 1055 -6.19 -29.17 -16.48
CA PHE A 1055 -7.40 -28.60 -17.07
C PHE A 1055 -8.52 -28.41 -16.04
N GLU A 1056 -8.63 -29.28 -15.04
CA GLU A 1056 -9.59 -29.11 -13.93
C GLU A 1056 -9.32 -27.83 -13.15
N VAL A 1057 -8.05 -27.57 -12.81
CA VAL A 1057 -7.67 -26.38 -12.04
C VAL A 1057 -7.87 -25.09 -12.85
N SER A 1058 -7.46 -25.09 -14.11
CA SER A 1058 -7.59 -23.92 -14.99
C SER A 1058 -9.03 -23.69 -15.49
N GLY A 1059 -9.87 -24.71 -15.44
CA GLY A 1059 -11.29 -24.68 -15.79
C GLY A 1059 -12.21 -24.10 -14.70
N LYS A 1060 -11.80 -24.11 -13.43
CA LYS A 1060 -12.63 -23.60 -12.31
C LYS A 1060 -13.07 -22.13 -12.52
N PRO A 1061 -14.29 -21.75 -12.08
CA PRO A 1061 -14.74 -20.34 -12.15
C PRO A 1061 -13.88 -19.41 -11.30
N THR A 1062 -13.31 -19.92 -10.21
CA THR A 1062 -12.38 -19.20 -9.33
C THR A 1062 -11.00 -18.95 -9.97
N PHE A 1063 -10.66 -19.60 -11.08
CA PHE A 1063 -9.42 -19.36 -11.81
C PHE A 1063 -9.60 -18.24 -12.86
N LEU A 1064 -9.42 -16.98 -12.42
CA LEU A 1064 -9.59 -15.80 -13.26
C LEU A 1064 -8.38 -15.59 -14.18
N LEU A 1065 -8.55 -15.75 -15.50
CA LEU A 1065 -7.45 -15.63 -16.47
C LEU A 1065 -6.92 -14.20 -16.62
N GLU A 1066 -7.62 -13.20 -16.09
CA GLU A 1066 -7.18 -11.80 -16.06
C GLU A 1066 -6.28 -11.49 -14.86
N ASP A 1067 -6.28 -12.35 -13.83
CA ASP A 1067 -5.41 -12.22 -12.66
C ASP A 1067 -3.95 -12.54 -13.02
N ALA A 1068 -3.03 -11.66 -12.57
CA ALA A 1068 -1.60 -11.82 -12.78
C ALA A 1068 -1.05 -13.11 -12.14
N MET A 1069 -1.56 -13.52 -10.98
CA MET A 1069 -1.09 -14.72 -10.28
C MET A 1069 -1.61 -16.01 -10.92
N ALA A 1070 -2.86 -16.01 -11.39
CA ALA A 1070 -3.39 -17.07 -12.24
C ALA A 1070 -2.56 -17.23 -13.54
N GLN A 1071 -2.15 -16.12 -14.16
CA GLN A 1071 -1.27 -16.14 -15.34
C GLN A 1071 0.11 -16.74 -15.04
N VAL A 1072 0.69 -16.51 -13.86
CA VAL A 1072 1.95 -17.15 -13.46
C VAL A 1072 1.75 -18.67 -13.35
N THR A 1073 0.69 -19.11 -12.66
CA THR A 1073 0.36 -20.53 -12.50
C THR A 1073 0.10 -21.21 -13.85
N LEU A 1074 -0.61 -20.55 -14.77
CA LEU A 1074 -0.84 -21.05 -16.13
C LEU A 1074 0.48 -21.30 -16.88
N GLY A 1075 1.51 -20.50 -16.59
CA GLY A 1075 2.86 -20.74 -17.08
C GLY A 1075 3.46 -22.06 -16.58
N GLU A 1076 3.32 -22.37 -15.29
CA GLU A 1076 3.80 -23.63 -14.73
C GLU A 1076 3.01 -24.84 -15.25
N ILE A 1077 1.70 -24.71 -15.45
CA ILE A 1077 0.86 -25.73 -16.10
C ILE A 1077 1.36 -26.01 -17.53
N ALA A 1078 1.65 -24.95 -18.30
CA ALA A 1078 2.21 -25.07 -19.64
C ALA A 1078 3.59 -25.77 -19.63
N VAL A 1079 4.44 -25.48 -18.63
CA VAL A 1079 5.72 -26.16 -18.44
C VAL A 1079 5.52 -27.64 -18.11
N LEU A 1080 4.58 -27.99 -17.22
CA LEU A 1080 4.29 -29.39 -16.88
C LEU A 1080 3.81 -30.18 -18.10
N LEU A 1081 2.83 -29.66 -18.84
CA LEU A 1081 2.33 -30.31 -20.07
C LEU A 1081 3.43 -30.49 -21.11
N LYS A 1082 4.30 -29.47 -21.28
CA LYS A 1082 5.44 -29.57 -22.19
C LYS A 1082 6.45 -30.62 -21.74
N THR A 1083 6.74 -30.67 -20.44
CA THR A 1083 7.65 -31.65 -19.85
C THR A 1083 7.13 -33.08 -20.02
N ILE A 1084 5.83 -33.30 -19.84
CA ILE A 1084 5.18 -34.60 -20.09
C ILE A 1084 5.35 -35.00 -21.56
N TYR A 1085 5.11 -34.08 -22.50
CA TYR A 1085 5.31 -34.32 -23.92
C TYR A 1085 6.78 -34.64 -24.26
N GLU A 1086 7.74 -33.90 -23.72
CA GLU A 1086 9.16 -34.13 -23.96
C GLU A 1086 9.64 -35.49 -23.45
N ARG A 1087 9.01 -36.03 -22.39
CA ARG A 1087 9.35 -37.34 -21.82
C ARG A 1087 8.61 -38.52 -22.46
N ARG A 1088 7.36 -38.32 -22.90
CA ARG A 1088 6.48 -39.40 -23.41
C ARG A 1088 6.20 -39.35 -24.91
N GLY A 1089 6.57 -38.26 -25.58
CA GLY A 1089 6.41 -38.09 -27.02
C GLY A 1089 4.95 -38.16 -27.48
N ASP A 1090 4.74 -38.79 -28.65
CA ASP A 1090 3.42 -38.86 -29.31
C ASP A 1090 2.38 -39.66 -28.52
N GLU A 1091 2.80 -40.50 -27.55
CA GLU A 1091 1.89 -41.22 -26.67
C GLU A 1091 1.02 -40.28 -25.81
N ALA A 1092 1.64 -39.24 -25.24
CA ALA A 1092 0.93 -38.25 -24.43
C ALA A 1092 -0.02 -37.38 -25.26
N LEU A 1093 0.34 -37.08 -26.51
CA LEU A 1093 -0.55 -36.37 -27.43
C LEU A 1093 -1.77 -37.22 -27.79
N ARG A 1094 -1.58 -38.52 -28.02
CA ARG A 1094 -2.68 -39.45 -28.32
C ARG A 1094 -3.67 -39.51 -27.15
N TYR A 1095 -3.18 -39.68 -25.92
CA TYR A 1095 -4.04 -39.68 -24.74
C TYR A 1095 -4.80 -38.35 -24.57
N LEU A 1096 -4.13 -37.21 -24.73
CA LEU A 1096 -4.75 -35.89 -24.62
C LEU A 1096 -5.87 -35.69 -25.65
N SER A 1097 -5.63 -36.05 -26.91
CA SER A 1097 -6.56 -35.81 -28.03
C SER A 1097 -7.67 -36.85 -28.17
N GLU A 1098 -7.39 -38.13 -27.89
CA GLU A 1098 -8.33 -39.23 -28.13
C GLU A 1098 -9.08 -39.68 -26.86
N VAL A 1099 -8.56 -39.37 -25.66
CA VAL A 1099 -9.14 -39.82 -24.38
C VAL A 1099 -9.62 -38.65 -23.53
N TYR A 1100 -8.71 -37.75 -23.11
CA TYR A 1100 -9.06 -36.73 -22.11
C TYR A 1100 -9.95 -35.61 -22.65
N LEU A 1101 -9.53 -34.88 -23.68
CA LEU A 1101 -10.28 -33.73 -24.21
C LEU A 1101 -11.67 -34.10 -24.74
N PRO A 1102 -11.88 -35.25 -25.44
CA PRO A 1102 -13.22 -35.72 -25.77
C PRO A 1102 -14.07 -36.03 -24.53
N GLY A 1103 -13.47 -36.55 -23.46
CA GLY A 1103 -14.14 -36.82 -22.19
C GLY A 1103 -14.70 -35.57 -21.49
N VAL A 1104 -14.08 -34.40 -21.70
CA VAL A 1104 -14.54 -33.09 -21.18
C VAL A 1104 -15.39 -32.32 -22.22
N GLN A 1105 -15.90 -33.00 -23.26
CA GLN A 1105 -16.74 -32.42 -24.32
C GLN A 1105 -16.07 -31.27 -25.11
N CYS A 1106 -14.73 -31.28 -25.22
CA CYS A 1106 -14.01 -30.28 -26.01
C CYS A 1106 -14.22 -30.51 -27.53
N PRO A 1107 -14.47 -29.47 -28.34
CA PRO A 1107 -14.60 -29.61 -29.79
C PRO A 1107 -13.34 -30.23 -30.45
N PRO A 1108 -13.50 -31.15 -31.42
CA PRO A 1108 -12.37 -31.88 -32.01
C PRO A 1108 -11.35 -30.98 -32.72
N GLN A 1109 -11.81 -29.85 -33.28
CA GLN A 1109 -10.95 -28.86 -33.91
C GLN A 1109 -10.04 -28.15 -32.89
N MET A 1110 -10.60 -27.72 -31.75
CA MET A 1110 -9.82 -27.09 -30.66
C MET A 1110 -8.84 -28.08 -30.03
N SER A 1111 -9.24 -29.35 -29.88
CA SER A 1111 -8.37 -30.43 -29.38
C SER A 1111 -7.16 -30.67 -30.30
N SER A 1112 -7.37 -30.72 -31.61
CA SER A 1112 -6.29 -30.87 -32.59
C SER A 1112 -5.34 -29.66 -32.62
N GLU A 1113 -5.87 -28.44 -32.49
CA GLU A 1113 -5.06 -27.21 -32.47
C GLU A 1113 -4.17 -27.14 -31.22
N LEU A 1114 -4.72 -27.50 -30.05
CA LEU A 1114 -3.95 -27.52 -28.81
C LEU A 1114 -2.84 -28.59 -28.83
N ALA A 1115 -3.12 -29.79 -29.32
CA ALA A 1115 -2.12 -30.85 -29.45
C ALA A 1115 -1.00 -30.51 -30.44
N ALA A 1116 -1.35 -29.89 -31.58
CA ALA A 1116 -0.36 -29.39 -32.53
C ALA A 1116 0.52 -28.27 -31.92
N ALA A 1117 -0.08 -27.37 -31.14
CA ALA A 1117 0.65 -26.32 -30.44
C ALA A 1117 1.59 -26.88 -29.37
N LEU A 1118 1.17 -27.88 -28.58
CA LEU A 1118 2.01 -28.52 -27.56
C LEU A 1118 3.25 -29.18 -28.19
N LYS A 1119 3.09 -29.78 -29.38
CA LYS A 1119 4.18 -30.37 -30.17
C LYS A 1119 5.16 -29.31 -30.68
N ALA A 1120 4.64 -28.23 -31.28
CA ALA A 1120 5.44 -27.27 -32.05
C ALA A 1120 6.03 -26.11 -31.23
N GLN A 1121 5.37 -25.67 -30.16
CA GLN A 1121 5.73 -24.45 -29.42
C GLN A 1121 6.62 -24.75 -28.21
N ASP A 1122 7.43 -23.77 -27.80
CA ASP A 1122 8.10 -23.78 -26.50
C ASP A 1122 7.10 -23.43 -25.37
N ALA A 1123 7.45 -23.65 -24.11
CA ALA A 1123 6.53 -23.45 -22.98
C ALA A 1123 5.96 -22.01 -22.91
N LYS A 1124 6.77 -21.00 -23.29
CA LYS A 1124 6.37 -19.58 -23.26
C LYS A 1124 5.35 -19.25 -24.35
N ALA A 1125 5.54 -19.72 -25.58
CA ALA A 1125 4.56 -19.56 -26.64
C ALA A 1125 3.32 -20.41 -26.37
N PHE A 1126 3.50 -21.65 -25.89
CA PHE A 1126 2.42 -22.57 -25.56
C PHE A 1126 1.48 -22.00 -24.49
N LYS A 1127 2.01 -21.32 -23.47
CA LYS A 1127 1.19 -20.61 -22.47
C LYS A 1127 0.14 -19.68 -23.12
N LYS A 1128 0.52 -18.90 -24.15
CA LYS A 1128 -0.41 -17.98 -24.82
C LYS A 1128 -1.51 -18.73 -25.56
N THR A 1129 -1.15 -19.85 -26.19
CA THR A 1129 -2.11 -20.72 -26.88
C THR A 1129 -3.07 -21.37 -25.89
N LEU A 1130 -2.56 -21.83 -24.74
CA LEU A 1130 -3.37 -22.39 -23.65
C LEU A 1130 -4.32 -21.35 -23.04
N ASP A 1131 -3.87 -20.11 -22.83
CA ASP A 1131 -4.72 -18.99 -22.37
C ASP A 1131 -5.87 -18.71 -23.34
N ALA A 1132 -5.58 -18.64 -24.65
CA ALA A 1132 -6.60 -18.43 -25.68
C ALA A 1132 -7.60 -19.60 -25.74
N PHE A 1133 -7.10 -20.85 -25.63
CA PHE A 1133 -7.92 -22.05 -25.58
C PHE A 1133 -8.89 -22.03 -24.39
N LEU A 1134 -8.42 -21.73 -23.19
CA LEU A 1134 -9.25 -21.67 -21.99
C LEU A 1134 -10.29 -20.55 -22.04
N LYS A 1135 -9.95 -19.39 -22.61
CA LYS A 1135 -10.91 -18.28 -22.81
C LYS A 1135 -12.03 -18.66 -23.77
N GLN A 1136 -11.75 -19.47 -24.78
CA GLN A 1136 -12.78 -19.98 -25.69
C GLN A 1136 -13.64 -21.05 -25.00
N LEU A 1137 -13.02 -21.95 -24.24
CA LEU A 1137 -13.72 -22.99 -23.48
C LEU A 1137 -14.70 -22.38 -22.45
N LYS A 1138 -14.29 -21.33 -21.74
CA LYS A 1138 -15.12 -20.62 -20.75
C LYS A 1138 -16.24 -19.74 -21.35
N LYS A 1139 -16.22 -19.46 -22.65
CA LYS A 1139 -17.28 -18.70 -23.36
C LYS A 1139 -18.37 -19.61 -23.95
N GLY A 1140 -18.09 -20.90 -24.08
CA GLY A 1140 -19.01 -21.91 -24.62
C GLY A 1140 -19.81 -22.67 -23.56
N VAL A 1141 -19.58 -22.36 -22.28
CA VAL A 1141 -20.36 -22.76 -21.10
C VAL A 1141 -21.04 -21.51 -20.57
#